data_AF-A0AAC9BX54-F1
#
_entry.id   AF-A0AAC9BX54-F1
#
_cell.length_a   1.000
_cell.length_b   1.000
_cell.length_c   1.000
_cell.angle_alpha   90.00
_cell.angle_beta   90.00
_cell.angle_gamma   90.00
#
_symmetry.space_group_name_H-M   'P 1'
#
loop_
_entity.id
_entity.type
_entity.pdbx_description
1 polymer ?
#
loop_
_entity_poly.entity_id
_entity_poly.type
_entity_poly.pdbx_seq_one_letter_code
_entity_poly.pdbx_strand_id
1 'polypeptide(L)'
;MSTLAYRRDIDGLRAVAVIAVVLFHFGVPGFTGGFVGVDVFFVISGYLITSIIWNQRQAGRFSFVEFWARRARRILPALFAMIIAVLAVGWFLLAPKDYEELGRSVRYQVTFVSNILFMRQDGYFDVASDLKPLLHTWSLAVEEQFYIVFPLLLTLLSSRLKHWRLALFGVLLVSFGLSVWAINHHPEKAFFLLPMRAWELLAGAMLAIAPKHAWRLKPLAAQALSLLGMGLILLAVFVYDKSTPFPGATALLPVLGVVLLILANGHRQTLVGQLLSSRVMVGLGLISYSWYLWHWPVFVFSSYASVDEPGALDTAGLILLTLVLGYLSWKFVETPFRERRLLAGRRQVLLAGFCGILVLGLAGQSLRWTDGLPWRLSDQALQYAKGREWRPELMACLADDKTPDDKLFCHYGVTDLPTQAMVWGDSHATALIPVFDDGAKAHGVSVILASSPGCIPVDGLEHDGVCARFNKRVEQGLKTRAISDVVLVARWSLYLYGDAKGDLGHVLRTPDGRYDRADAERRLAEGLRTRVAQLRAAGHRVWLVKEAPLQAFSPPYRLTRLAMLDRPVDDVGLDVEAHHKRQVFISQLFAQLAQEDPAVRVVDPAPRLCDDKGLCHAELGGYSLYTDDNHLSEVGARFVAPILEPLFIGLQARENRGKAQTNAAK
;
A
#
# COMPACT_ATOMS: atom_id res chain seq x y z
N MET A 1 39.34 -22.56 -16.76
CA MET A 1 38.12 -21.80 -16.41
C MET A 1 38.33 -20.34 -16.80
N SER A 2 37.63 -19.77 -17.78
CA SER A 2 37.63 -18.31 -17.98
C SER A 2 36.69 -17.70 -16.94
N THR A 3 37.14 -17.61 -15.70
CA THR A 3 36.40 -16.91 -14.64
C THR A 3 36.31 -15.44 -15.05
N LEU A 4 35.09 -14.89 -15.09
CA LEU A 4 34.91 -13.45 -15.02
C LEU A 4 35.80 -12.93 -13.89
N ALA A 5 36.67 -11.97 -14.17
CA ALA A 5 37.50 -11.36 -13.13
C ALA A 5 36.56 -10.84 -12.03
N TYR A 6 36.80 -11.25 -10.80
CA TYR A 6 35.96 -10.90 -9.67
C TYR A 6 35.97 -9.38 -9.44
N ARG A 7 34.80 -8.76 -9.45
CA ARG A 7 34.61 -7.29 -9.34
C ARG A 7 34.10 -6.92 -7.94
N ARG A 8 35.03 -6.58 -7.05
CA ARG A 8 34.76 -6.20 -5.65
C ARG A 8 33.90 -4.94 -5.53
N ASP A 9 34.09 -4.00 -6.43
CA ASP A 9 33.33 -2.76 -6.51
C ASP A 9 31.84 -2.99 -6.78
N ILE A 10 31.48 -4.06 -7.50
CA ILE A 10 30.08 -4.43 -7.74
C ILE A 10 29.43 -4.98 -6.46
N ASP A 11 30.15 -5.76 -5.65
CA ASP A 11 29.64 -6.17 -4.35
C ASP A 11 29.48 -4.96 -3.42
N GLY A 12 30.43 -4.02 -3.42
CA GLY A 12 30.25 -2.76 -2.69
C GLY A 12 29.03 -1.96 -3.15
N LEU A 13 28.74 -1.93 -4.45
CA LEU A 13 27.56 -1.25 -4.96
C LEU A 13 26.25 -1.95 -4.53
N ARG A 14 26.26 -3.28 -4.43
CA ARG A 14 25.16 -4.05 -3.83
C ARG A 14 24.97 -3.71 -2.35
N ALA A 15 26.05 -3.40 -1.62
CA ALA A 15 25.96 -2.92 -0.23
C ALA A 15 25.26 -1.56 -0.16
N VAL A 16 25.64 -0.60 -0.99
CA VAL A 16 24.99 0.72 -1.06
C VAL A 16 23.49 0.55 -1.31
N ALA A 17 23.12 -0.30 -2.26
CA ALA A 17 21.73 -0.58 -2.62
C ALA A 17 20.91 -1.16 -1.45
N VAL A 18 21.39 -2.22 -0.79
CA VAL A 18 20.64 -2.84 0.32
C VAL A 18 20.57 -1.92 1.53
N ILE A 19 21.64 -1.17 1.84
CA ILE A 19 21.65 -0.23 2.95
C ILE A 19 20.58 0.85 2.72
N ALA A 20 20.53 1.44 1.52
CA ALA A 20 19.53 2.46 1.20
C ALA A 20 18.10 1.92 1.36
N VAL A 21 17.82 0.71 0.85
CA VAL A 21 16.51 0.06 0.97
C VAL A 21 16.13 -0.21 2.42
N VAL A 22 17.04 -0.76 3.22
CA VAL A 22 16.77 -1.10 4.62
C VAL A 22 16.49 0.18 5.42
N LEU A 23 17.33 1.20 5.29
CA LEU A 23 17.15 2.47 6.01
C LEU A 23 15.85 3.18 5.59
N PHE A 24 15.47 3.10 4.31
CA PHE A 24 14.20 3.62 3.82
C PHE A 24 13.01 2.93 4.50
N HIS A 25 12.94 1.60 4.49
CA HIS A 25 11.79 0.88 5.08
C HIS A 25 11.69 1.05 6.59
N PHE A 26 12.82 1.21 7.28
CA PHE A 26 12.84 1.51 8.72
C PHE A 26 12.62 3.00 9.05
N GLY A 27 12.27 3.84 8.06
CA GLY A 27 11.91 5.24 8.29
C GLY A 27 13.07 6.12 8.78
N VAL A 28 14.32 5.73 8.51
CA VAL A 28 15.49 6.47 9.00
C VAL A 28 15.54 7.85 8.34
N PRO A 29 15.60 8.95 9.12
CA PRO A 29 15.59 10.31 8.57
C PRO A 29 16.65 10.53 7.50
N GLY A 30 16.24 11.14 6.39
CA GLY A 30 17.09 11.43 5.23
C GLY A 30 17.10 10.33 4.15
N PHE A 31 16.67 9.10 4.42
CA PHE A 31 16.71 8.01 3.43
C PHE A 31 15.37 7.82 2.68
N THR A 32 14.61 8.90 2.48
CA THR A 32 13.26 8.87 1.88
C THR A 32 13.22 8.34 0.45
N GLY A 33 14.35 8.42 -0.28
CA GLY A 33 14.52 7.91 -1.62
C GLY A 33 15.18 6.53 -1.69
N GLY A 34 15.41 5.86 -0.55
CA GLY A 34 16.21 4.62 -0.53
C GLY A 34 15.59 3.44 -1.29
N PHE A 35 14.31 3.50 -1.67
CA PHE A 35 13.64 2.53 -2.55
C PHE A 35 14.33 2.37 -3.91
N VAL A 36 15.05 3.41 -4.40
CA VAL A 36 15.83 3.34 -5.66
C VAL A 36 16.97 2.32 -5.62
N GLY A 37 17.33 1.80 -4.44
CA GLY A 37 18.28 0.70 -4.34
C GLY A 37 17.85 -0.56 -5.10
N VAL A 38 16.54 -0.77 -5.33
CA VAL A 38 16.05 -1.86 -6.18
C VAL A 38 16.48 -1.68 -7.64
N ASP A 39 16.39 -0.47 -8.18
CA ASP A 39 16.83 -0.12 -9.53
C ASP A 39 18.35 -0.31 -9.68
N VAL A 40 19.10 0.01 -8.62
CA VAL A 40 20.54 -0.28 -8.55
C VAL A 40 20.80 -1.78 -8.67
N PHE A 41 20.02 -2.61 -7.95
CA PHE A 41 20.10 -4.07 -8.08
C PHE A 41 19.75 -4.55 -9.48
N PHE A 42 18.72 -4.00 -10.12
CA PHE A 42 18.29 -4.36 -11.47
C PHE A 42 19.40 -4.12 -12.50
N VAL A 43 20.07 -2.96 -12.47
CA VAL A 43 21.20 -2.69 -13.38
C VAL A 43 22.38 -3.63 -13.12
N ILE A 44 22.75 -3.86 -11.86
CA ILE A 44 23.83 -4.80 -11.49
C ILE A 44 23.51 -6.22 -11.97
N SER A 45 22.28 -6.66 -11.73
CA SER A 45 21.75 -7.96 -12.10
C SER A 45 21.84 -8.18 -13.62
N GLY A 46 21.34 -7.24 -14.40
CA GLY A 46 21.43 -7.21 -15.85
C GLY A 46 22.88 -7.32 -16.34
N TYR A 47 23.79 -6.55 -15.75
CA TYR A 47 25.22 -6.61 -16.09
C TYR A 47 25.85 -7.98 -15.79
N LEU A 48 25.65 -8.52 -14.59
CA LEU A 48 26.28 -9.77 -14.16
C LEU A 48 25.75 -10.98 -14.93
N ILE A 49 24.43 -11.09 -15.08
CA ILE A 49 23.81 -12.22 -15.78
C ILE A 49 24.16 -12.20 -17.26
N THR A 50 24.09 -11.03 -17.89
CA THR A 50 24.47 -10.89 -19.30
C THR A 50 25.94 -11.21 -19.50
N SER A 51 26.82 -10.74 -18.61
CA SER A 51 28.25 -11.06 -18.66
C SER A 51 28.49 -12.56 -18.56
N ILE A 52 27.78 -13.28 -17.68
CA ILE A 52 27.91 -14.73 -17.53
C ILE A 52 27.46 -15.46 -18.80
N ILE A 53 26.27 -15.12 -19.31
CA ILE A 53 25.70 -15.76 -20.51
C ILE A 53 26.59 -15.49 -21.72
N TRP A 54 26.91 -14.22 -21.97
CA TRP A 54 27.67 -13.80 -23.14
C TRP A 54 29.07 -14.42 -23.17
N ASN A 55 29.82 -14.38 -22.07
CA ASN A 55 31.16 -14.97 -22.03
C ASN A 55 31.13 -16.50 -22.18
N GLN A 56 30.12 -17.19 -21.62
CA GLN A 56 29.98 -18.65 -21.81
C GLN A 56 29.62 -19.00 -23.25
N ARG A 57 28.77 -18.19 -23.91
CA ARG A 57 28.43 -18.38 -25.33
C ARG A 57 29.62 -18.16 -26.24
N GLN A 58 30.37 -17.07 -26.03
CA GLN A 58 31.60 -16.79 -26.78
C GLN A 58 32.65 -17.90 -26.61
N ALA A 59 32.64 -18.58 -25.46
CA ALA A 59 33.52 -19.71 -25.19
C ALA A 59 32.93 -21.08 -25.59
N GLY A 60 31.78 -21.14 -26.28
CA GLY A 60 31.14 -22.38 -26.74
C GLY A 60 30.64 -23.32 -25.63
N ARG A 61 30.46 -22.83 -24.40
CA ARG A 61 30.19 -23.65 -23.19
C ARG A 61 28.88 -23.33 -22.48
N PHE A 62 28.01 -22.54 -23.09
CA PHE A 62 26.75 -22.13 -22.46
C PHE A 62 25.72 -23.25 -22.44
N SER A 63 25.03 -23.41 -21.31
CA SER A 63 23.92 -24.33 -21.13
C SER A 63 22.82 -23.63 -20.35
N PHE A 64 21.60 -23.62 -20.90
CA PHE A 64 20.41 -23.06 -20.24
C PHE A 64 20.12 -23.75 -18.91
N VAL A 65 20.14 -25.09 -18.91
CA VAL A 65 19.86 -25.89 -17.71
C VAL A 65 20.89 -25.62 -16.61
N GLU A 66 22.18 -25.57 -16.95
CA GLU A 66 23.21 -25.26 -15.93
C GLU A 66 23.12 -23.80 -15.47
N PHE A 67 22.72 -22.87 -16.34
CA PHE A 67 22.46 -21.48 -15.95
C PHE A 67 21.35 -21.40 -14.89
N TRP A 68 20.18 -21.99 -15.16
CA TRP A 68 19.05 -21.99 -14.22
C TRP A 68 19.36 -22.78 -12.95
N ALA A 69 20.05 -23.91 -13.04
CA ALA A 69 20.49 -24.66 -11.85
C ALA A 69 21.41 -23.83 -10.94
N ARG A 70 22.29 -22.98 -11.50
CA ARG A 70 23.11 -22.05 -10.71
C ARG A 70 22.30 -20.90 -10.10
N ARG A 71 21.20 -20.47 -10.73
CA ARG A 71 20.28 -19.48 -10.15
C ARG A 71 19.47 -20.10 -9.01
N ALA A 72 18.90 -21.28 -9.25
CA ALA A 72 18.20 -22.05 -8.24
C ALA A 72 19.03 -22.26 -6.96
N ARG A 73 20.31 -22.69 -7.08
CA ARG A 73 21.22 -22.84 -5.94
C ARG A 73 21.47 -21.56 -5.14
N ARG A 74 21.38 -20.40 -5.78
CA ARG A 74 21.69 -19.11 -5.17
C ARG A 74 20.46 -18.47 -4.50
N ILE A 75 19.27 -18.75 -5.02
CA ILE A 75 18.06 -17.97 -4.71
C ILE A 75 17.09 -18.81 -3.87
N LEU A 76 16.72 -20.00 -4.35
CA LEU A 76 15.66 -20.80 -3.72
C LEU A 76 15.91 -21.17 -2.25
N PRO A 77 17.12 -21.60 -1.82
CA PRO A 77 17.32 -22.04 -0.45
C PRO A 77 17.02 -20.96 0.60
N ALA A 78 17.57 -19.75 0.41
CA ALA A 78 17.36 -18.65 1.34
C ALA A 78 15.92 -18.11 1.26
N LEU A 79 15.34 -18.05 0.06
CA LEU A 79 13.93 -17.68 -0.13
C LEU A 79 12.98 -18.65 0.62
N PHE A 80 13.18 -19.96 0.45
CA PHE A 80 12.34 -20.97 1.10
C PHE A 80 12.50 -20.96 2.62
N ALA A 81 13.74 -20.81 3.12
CA ALA A 81 13.97 -20.67 4.55
C ALA A 81 13.26 -19.44 5.13
N MET A 82 13.32 -18.30 4.45
CA MET A 82 12.59 -17.10 4.86
C MET A 82 11.07 -17.33 4.81
N ILE A 83 10.52 -17.91 3.74
CA ILE A 83 9.07 -18.19 3.63
C ILE A 83 8.60 -19.11 4.77
N ILE A 84 9.35 -20.16 5.09
CA ILE A 84 9.02 -21.08 6.19
C ILE A 84 9.00 -20.31 7.52
N ALA A 85 10.00 -19.48 7.78
CA ALA A 85 10.05 -18.66 8.98
C ALA A 85 8.88 -17.66 9.04
N VAL A 86 8.55 -17.01 7.92
CA VAL A 86 7.42 -16.08 7.83
C VAL A 86 6.08 -16.79 8.05
N LEU A 87 5.90 -17.99 7.52
CA LEU A 87 4.71 -18.81 7.80
C LEU A 87 4.63 -19.21 9.28
N ALA A 88 5.75 -19.57 9.89
CA ALA A 88 5.82 -19.95 11.30
C ALA A 88 5.56 -18.76 12.24
N VAL A 89 6.16 -17.60 11.98
CA VAL A 89 5.89 -16.37 12.75
C VAL A 89 4.44 -15.91 12.52
N GLY A 90 3.96 -16.01 11.28
CA GLY A 90 2.59 -15.65 10.92
C GLY A 90 1.53 -16.44 11.67
N TRP A 91 1.79 -17.72 11.98
CA TRP A 91 0.92 -18.55 12.82
C TRP A 91 0.62 -17.91 14.18
N PHE A 92 1.62 -17.29 14.80
CA PHE A 92 1.52 -16.70 16.13
C PHE A 92 1.04 -15.24 16.14
N LEU A 93 1.31 -14.49 15.07
CA LEU A 93 1.09 -13.04 15.07
C LEU A 93 -0.05 -12.55 14.17
N LEU A 94 -0.41 -13.27 13.10
CA LEU A 94 -1.41 -12.80 12.15
C LEU A 94 -2.81 -13.17 12.61
N ALA A 95 -3.80 -12.31 12.36
CA ALA A 95 -5.21 -12.67 12.40
C ALA A 95 -5.53 -13.65 11.24
N PRO A 96 -6.67 -14.38 11.26
CA PRO A 96 -6.94 -15.42 10.27
C PRO A 96 -6.92 -14.86 8.84
N LYS A 97 -7.61 -13.74 8.59
CA LYS A 97 -7.62 -13.14 7.26
C LYS A 97 -6.23 -12.73 6.76
N ASP A 98 -5.39 -12.15 7.61
CA ASP A 98 -4.02 -11.78 7.23
C ASP A 98 -3.15 -13.02 6.98
N TYR A 99 -3.40 -14.12 7.70
CA TYR A 99 -2.67 -15.37 7.49
C TYR A 99 -3.10 -16.06 6.19
N GLU A 100 -4.40 -16.02 5.87
CA GLU A 100 -4.93 -16.42 4.56
C GLU A 100 -4.24 -15.65 3.43
N GLU A 101 -4.11 -14.33 3.60
CA GLU A 101 -3.44 -13.43 2.65
C GLU A 101 -1.95 -13.71 2.52
N LEU A 102 -1.25 -14.01 3.63
CA LEU A 102 0.12 -14.50 3.57
C LEU A 102 0.20 -15.79 2.75
N GLY A 103 -0.74 -16.73 2.91
CA GLY A 103 -0.84 -17.93 2.08
C GLY A 103 -1.02 -17.62 0.60
N ARG A 104 -1.83 -16.61 0.26
CA ARG A 104 -1.96 -16.08 -1.11
C ARG A 104 -0.62 -15.56 -1.62
N SER A 105 0.10 -14.74 -0.85
CA SER A 105 1.43 -14.24 -1.23
C SER A 105 2.48 -15.35 -1.41
N VAL A 106 2.49 -16.37 -0.54
CA VAL A 106 3.41 -17.52 -0.64
C VAL A 106 3.23 -18.23 -1.98
N ARG A 107 1.99 -18.56 -2.38
CA ARG A 107 1.72 -19.24 -3.66
C ARG A 107 2.28 -18.49 -4.85
N TYR A 108 2.05 -17.19 -4.91
CA TYR A 108 2.53 -16.36 -6.03
C TYR A 108 4.05 -16.19 -5.97
N GLN A 109 4.63 -16.09 -4.78
CA GLN A 109 6.06 -15.91 -4.62
C GLN A 109 6.85 -17.15 -5.02
N VAL A 110 6.43 -18.37 -4.65
CA VAL A 110 7.16 -19.60 -5.01
C VAL A 110 7.16 -19.84 -6.53
N THR A 111 6.21 -19.27 -7.26
CA THR A 111 6.15 -19.27 -8.73
C THR A 111 6.71 -18.00 -9.37
N PHE A 112 7.30 -17.08 -8.60
CA PHE A 112 7.86 -15.80 -9.08
C PHE A 112 6.88 -14.93 -9.88
N VAL A 113 5.63 -14.83 -9.42
CA VAL A 113 4.60 -13.94 -9.98
C VAL A 113 3.96 -13.05 -8.91
N SER A 114 4.62 -12.88 -7.77
CA SER A 114 4.16 -12.02 -6.66
C SER A 114 3.97 -10.56 -7.09
N ASN A 115 4.77 -10.07 -8.05
CA ASN A 115 4.58 -8.74 -8.62
C ASN A 115 3.20 -8.55 -9.28
N ILE A 116 2.64 -9.59 -9.91
CA ILE A 116 1.29 -9.53 -10.50
C ILE A 116 0.22 -9.53 -9.40
N LEU A 117 0.45 -10.28 -8.31
CA LEU A 117 -0.45 -10.27 -7.15
C LEU A 117 -0.53 -8.87 -6.56
N PHE A 118 0.61 -8.29 -6.21
CA PHE A 118 0.66 -7.00 -5.52
C PHE A 118 0.17 -5.84 -6.40
N MET A 119 0.42 -5.89 -7.71
CA MET A 119 -0.18 -4.95 -8.67
C MET A 119 -1.72 -4.94 -8.63
N ARG A 120 -2.36 -6.08 -8.32
CA ARG A 120 -3.82 -6.22 -8.29
C ARG A 120 -4.43 -5.94 -6.90
N GLN A 121 -3.60 -5.78 -5.87
CA GLN A 121 -4.04 -5.66 -4.47
C GLN A 121 -3.89 -4.21 -3.94
N ASP A 122 -4.08 -3.23 -4.80
CA ASP A 122 -4.05 -1.79 -4.45
C ASP A 122 -5.47 -1.26 -4.19
N GLY A 123 -6.42 -2.15 -3.85
CA GLY A 123 -7.81 -1.80 -3.63
C GLY A 123 -8.04 -1.16 -2.26
N TYR A 124 -9.04 -0.28 -2.18
CA TYR A 124 -9.47 0.43 -0.97
C TYR A 124 -9.72 -0.47 0.26
N PHE A 125 -10.01 -1.77 0.07
CA PHE A 125 -10.29 -2.74 1.15
C PHE A 125 -9.21 -3.81 1.36
N ASP A 126 -8.06 -3.72 0.69
CA ASP A 126 -6.95 -4.66 0.89
C ASP A 126 -6.20 -4.39 2.20
N VAL A 127 -5.45 -5.37 2.71
CA VAL A 127 -4.47 -5.15 3.79
C VAL A 127 -3.54 -4.03 3.34
N ALA A 128 -3.32 -3.02 4.20
CA ALA A 128 -2.36 -1.95 3.95
C ALA A 128 -1.05 -2.56 3.43
N SER A 129 -0.54 -2.07 2.30
CA SER A 129 0.59 -2.68 1.60
C SER A 129 1.81 -2.91 2.51
N ASP A 130 2.05 -1.99 3.46
CA ASP A 130 3.15 -2.06 4.42
C ASP A 130 2.99 -3.15 5.49
N LEU A 131 1.84 -3.81 5.55
CA LEU A 131 1.53 -4.90 6.46
C LEU A 131 1.53 -6.27 5.75
N LYS A 132 1.96 -6.37 4.49
CA LYS A 132 2.09 -7.64 3.77
C LYS A 132 3.51 -8.20 3.95
N PRO A 133 3.72 -9.32 4.70
CA PRO A 133 5.06 -9.78 5.07
C PRO A 133 5.98 -10.16 3.90
N LEU A 134 5.39 -10.43 2.72
CA LEU A 134 6.13 -10.79 1.51
C LEU A 134 6.06 -9.70 0.43
N LEU A 135 5.63 -8.47 0.72
CA LEU A 135 5.50 -7.43 -0.32
C LEU A 135 6.80 -7.23 -1.11
N HIS A 136 7.92 -7.00 -0.41
CA HIS A 136 9.24 -6.76 -1.02
C HIS A 136 9.68 -7.80 -2.07
N THR A 137 9.11 -9.01 -2.06
CA THR A 137 9.49 -10.06 -3.02
C THR A 137 8.98 -9.83 -4.44
N TRP A 138 8.18 -8.77 -4.68
CA TRP A 138 7.78 -8.34 -6.01
C TRP A 138 8.98 -8.07 -6.92
N SER A 139 10.03 -7.43 -6.40
CA SER A 139 11.22 -7.06 -7.16
C SER A 139 12.00 -8.31 -7.57
N LEU A 140 12.08 -9.29 -6.67
CA LEU A 140 12.66 -10.60 -6.92
C LEU A 140 11.87 -11.35 -8.01
N ALA A 141 10.54 -11.28 -8.02
CA ALA A 141 9.74 -11.88 -9.09
C ALA A 141 10.05 -11.27 -10.47
N VAL A 142 10.17 -9.94 -10.56
CA VAL A 142 10.58 -9.25 -11.80
C VAL A 142 11.96 -9.71 -12.25
N GLU A 143 12.91 -9.80 -11.32
CA GLU A 143 14.27 -10.24 -11.61
C GLU A 143 14.33 -11.70 -12.11
N GLU A 144 13.61 -12.63 -11.46
CA GLU A 144 13.58 -14.03 -11.89
C GLU A 144 12.84 -14.21 -13.23
N GLN A 145 11.78 -13.45 -13.49
CA GLN A 145 11.13 -13.42 -14.81
C GLN A 145 12.12 -13.00 -15.89
N PHE A 146 12.94 -11.98 -15.62
CA PHE A 146 14.04 -11.60 -16.52
C PHE A 146 15.06 -12.74 -16.67
N TYR A 147 15.44 -13.44 -15.61
CA TYR A 147 16.38 -14.57 -15.69
C TYR A 147 15.88 -15.77 -16.49
N ILE A 148 14.57 -15.95 -16.58
CA ILE A 148 13.96 -16.99 -17.40
C ILE A 148 13.93 -16.56 -18.87
N VAL A 149 13.46 -15.34 -19.16
CA VAL A 149 13.21 -14.86 -20.52
C VAL A 149 14.49 -14.36 -21.21
N PHE A 150 15.34 -13.62 -20.52
CA PHE A 150 16.47 -12.92 -21.10
C PHE A 150 17.53 -13.83 -21.76
N PRO A 151 17.93 -14.98 -21.19
CA PRO A 151 18.87 -15.87 -21.87
C PRO A 151 18.36 -16.35 -23.24
N LEU A 152 17.04 -16.58 -23.36
CA LEU A 152 16.39 -16.99 -24.61
C LEU A 152 16.39 -15.83 -25.60
N LEU A 153 15.97 -14.65 -25.15
CA LEU A 153 15.96 -13.42 -25.95
C LEU A 153 17.36 -13.09 -26.49
N LEU A 154 18.37 -13.05 -25.62
CA LEU A 154 19.74 -12.75 -25.99
C LEU A 154 20.27 -13.77 -27.00
N THR A 155 19.99 -15.06 -26.79
CA THR A 155 20.41 -16.14 -27.71
C THR A 155 19.73 -16.00 -29.06
N LEU A 156 18.42 -15.73 -29.09
CA LEU A 156 17.64 -15.55 -30.32
C LEU A 156 18.16 -14.36 -31.12
N LEU A 157 18.25 -13.18 -30.51
CA LEU A 157 18.67 -11.95 -31.19
C LEU A 157 20.09 -12.11 -31.74
N SER A 158 21.05 -12.51 -30.89
CA SER A 158 22.45 -12.60 -31.30
C SER A 158 22.77 -13.71 -32.30
N SER A 159 21.89 -14.70 -32.47
CA SER A 159 22.08 -15.79 -33.44
C SER A 159 21.31 -15.56 -34.75
N ARG A 160 20.29 -14.69 -34.75
CA ARG A 160 19.40 -14.48 -35.92
C ARG A 160 19.53 -13.10 -36.56
N LEU A 161 19.96 -12.08 -35.83
CA LEU A 161 20.00 -10.70 -36.32
C LEU A 161 21.43 -10.20 -36.50
N LYS A 162 21.74 -9.63 -37.66
CA LYS A 162 23.03 -8.96 -37.94
C LYS A 162 23.29 -7.81 -36.97
N HIS A 163 22.28 -6.99 -36.71
CA HIS A 163 22.35 -5.81 -35.83
C HIS A 163 21.68 -6.05 -34.46
N TRP A 164 21.85 -7.25 -33.89
CA TRP A 164 21.16 -7.68 -32.67
C TRP A 164 21.35 -6.77 -31.45
N ARG A 165 22.51 -6.09 -31.32
CA ARG A 165 22.76 -5.12 -30.23
C ARG A 165 21.84 -3.90 -30.34
N LEU A 166 21.59 -3.43 -31.56
CA LEU A 166 20.66 -2.33 -31.82
C LEU A 166 19.23 -2.78 -31.56
N ALA A 167 18.87 -4.01 -31.94
CA ALA A 167 17.57 -4.59 -31.60
C ALA A 167 17.36 -4.66 -30.07
N LEU A 168 18.37 -5.10 -29.31
CA LEU A 168 18.32 -5.14 -27.84
C LEU A 168 18.19 -3.74 -27.24
N PHE A 169 18.91 -2.76 -27.79
CA PHE A 169 18.75 -1.35 -27.41
C PHE A 169 17.35 -0.81 -27.74
N GLY A 170 16.75 -1.23 -28.86
CA GLY A 170 15.36 -0.95 -29.18
C GLY A 170 14.39 -1.49 -28.13
N VAL A 171 14.59 -2.72 -27.66
CA VAL A 171 13.77 -3.31 -26.57
C VAL A 171 13.92 -2.49 -25.27
N LEU A 172 15.14 -2.03 -24.96
CA LEU A 172 15.38 -1.12 -23.83
C LEU A 172 14.58 0.17 -23.97
N LEU A 173 14.65 0.84 -25.14
CA LEU A 173 13.94 2.09 -25.38
C LEU A 173 12.41 1.91 -25.33
N VAL A 174 11.88 0.81 -25.87
CA VAL A 174 10.45 0.49 -25.78
C VAL A 174 10.04 0.30 -24.32
N SER A 175 10.81 -0.47 -23.55
CA SER A 175 10.53 -0.67 -22.11
C SER A 175 10.59 0.65 -21.32
N PHE A 176 11.58 1.50 -21.60
CA PHE A 176 11.68 2.83 -20.98
C PHE A 176 10.51 3.74 -21.38
N GLY A 177 10.14 3.78 -22.66
CA GLY A 177 8.97 4.52 -23.14
C GLY A 177 7.67 4.05 -22.50
N LEU A 178 7.50 2.73 -22.33
CA LEU A 178 6.36 2.16 -21.60
C LEU A 178 6.36 2.56 -20.13
N SER A 179 7.52 2.62 -19.47
CA SER A 179 7.64 3.11 -18.08
C SER A 179 7.18 4.57 -17.95
N VAL A 180 7.67 5.43 -18.83
CA VAL A 180 7.33 6.87 -18.87
C VAL A 180 5.86 7.10 -19.22
N TRP A 181 5.28 6.29 -20.10
CA TRP A 181 3.86 6.40 -20.42
C TRP A 181 2.97 5.86 -19.29
N ALA A 182 3.32 4.70 -18.73
CA ALA A 182 2.51 4.03 -17.73
C ALA A 182 2.47 4.77 -16.39
N ILE A 183 3.49 5.53 -16.02
CA ILE A 183 3.48 6.25 -14.72
C ILE A 183 2.29 7.21 -14.58
N ASN A 184 1.79 7.78 -15.69
CA ASN A 184 0.68 8.72 -15.68
C ASN A 184 -0.70 8.06 -15.94
N HIS A 185 -0.73 6.81 -16.41
CA HIS A 185 -1.98 6.14 -16.82
C HIS A 185 -2.28 4.88 -15.99
N HIS A 186 -1.24 4.17 -15.58
CA HIS A 186 -1.25 2.89 -14.85
C HIS A 186 -0.01 2.80 -13.93
N PRO A 187 0.10 3.66 -12.90
CA PRO A 187 1.27 3.72 -12.01
C PRO A 187 1.59 2.37 -11.36
N GLU A 188 0.57 1.58 -11.00
CA GLU A 188 0.70 0.24 -10.44
C GLU A 188 1.42 -0.73 -11.41
N LYS A 189 1.09 -0.64 -12.70
CA LYS A 189 1.76 -1.45 -13.75
C LYS A 189 3.18 -0.97 -13.99
N ALA A 190 3.40 0.34 -14.00
CA ALA A 190 4.72 0.93 -14.18
C ALA A 190 5.70 0.44 -13.10
N PHE A 191 5.23 0.33 -11.86
CA PHE A 191 6.03 -0.09 -10.72
C PHE A 191 6.28 -1.61 -10.68
N PHE A 192 5.24 -2.44 -10.85
CA PHE A 192 5.34 -3.88 -10.59
C PHE A 192 5.69 -4.76 -11.80
N LEU A 193 5.43 -4.32 -13.04
CA LEU A 193 5.53 -5.24 -14.20
C LEU A 193 6.88 -5.18 -14.92
N LEU A 194 7.39 -6.36 -15.28
CA LEU A 194 8.65 -6.51 -16.01
C LEU A 194 8.73 -5.68 -17.30
N PRO A 195 7.71 -5.59 -18.18
CA PRO A 195 7.85 -4.83 -19.42
C PRO A 195 8.16 -3.34 -19.20
N MET A 196 7.74 -2.75 -18.08
CA MET A 196 8.01 -1.35 -17.73
C MET A 196 9.32 -1.19 -16.94
N ARG A 197 9.80 -2.24 -16.26
CA ARG A 197 11.05 -2.22 -15.47
C ARG A 197 12.26 -2.83 -16.20
N ALA A 198 12.04 -3.54 -17.31
CA ALA A 198 13.09 -4.29 -18.00
C ALA A 198 14.23 -3.42 -18.52
N TRP A 199 13.97 -2.15 -18.87
CA TRP A 199 15.00 -1.23 -19.35
C TRP A 199 16.16 -1.02 -18.36
N GLU A 200 15.91 -1.11 -17.04
CA GLU A 200 16.93 -1.01 -15.98
C GLU A 200 17.91 -2.19 -16.05
N LEU A 201 17.35 -3.41 -16.11
CA LEU A 201 18.12 -4.65 -16.32
C LEU A 201 18.85 -4.61 -17.68
N LEU A 202 18.19 -4.13 -18.72
CA LEU A 202 18.77 -4.03 -20.06
C LEU A 202 19.88 -2.99 -20.13
N ALA A 203 19.85 -1.90 -19.35
CA ALA A 203 20.95 -0.93 -19.27
C ALA A 203 22.24 -1.61 -18.79
N GLY A 204 22.14 -2.43 -17.74
CA GLY A 204 23.23 -3.28 -17.29
C GLY A 204 23.66 -4.31 -18.34
N ALA A 205 22.70 -4.94 -19.02
CA ALA A 205 22.98 -5.89 -20.08
C ALA A 205 23.76 -5.28 -21.25
N MET A 206 23.40 -4.07 -21.66
CA MET A 206 24.08 -3.32 -22.74
C MET A 206 25.56 -3.07 -22.40
N LEU A 207 25.86 -2.73 -21.14
CA LEU A 207 27.25 -2.58 -20.68
C LEU A 207 28.04 -3.90 -20.77
N ALA A 208 27.42 -5.01 -20.42
CA ALA A 208 28.09 -6.32 -20.41
C ALA A 208 28.54 -6.79 -21.80
N ILE A 209 27.78 -6.45 -22.84
CA ILE A 209 28.05 -6.86 -24.24
C ILE A 209 28.76 -5.80 -25.06
N ALA A 210 29.03 -4.63 -24.47
CA ALA A 210 29.71 -3.53 -25.14
C ALA A 210 31.14 -3.95 -25.57
N PRO A 211 31.64 -3.48 -26.73
CA PRO A 211 32.98 -3.84 -27.19
C PRO A 211 34.06 -3.40 -26.18
N LYS A 212 34.84 -4.34 -25.63
CA LYS A 212 35.84 -4.07 -24.57
C LYS A 212 36.90 -3.01 -24.92
N HIS A 213 37.14 -2.76 -26.21
CA HIS A 213 38.12 -1.77 -26.67
C HIS A 213 37.54 -0.35 -26.77
N ALA A 214 36.22 -0.20 -26.78
CA ALA A 214 35.56 1.08 -27.02
C ALA A 214 35.54 2.02 -25.78
N TRP A 215 36.01 1.56 -24.62
CA TRP A 215 35.76 2.23 -23.33
C TRP A 215 36.99 2.42 -22.45
N ARG A 216 38.20 2.50 -23.02
CA ARG A 216 39.40 2.84 -22.24
C ARG A 216 39.38 4.32 -21.86
N LEU A 217 38.82 4.61 -20.69
CA LEU A 217 38.76 5.96 -20.14
C LEU A 217 40.14 6.45 -19.69
N LYS A 218 40.39 7.76 -19.90
CA LYS A 218 41.52 8.46 -19.27
C LYS A 218 41.31 8.49 -17.74
N PRO A 219 42.38 8.48 -16.92
CA PRO A 219 42.25 8.42 -15.46
C PRO A 219 41.33 9.48 -14.86
N LEU A 220 41.46 10.74 -15.29
CA LEU A 220 40.61 11.83 -14.81
C LEU A 220 39.15 11.65 -15.19
N ALA A 221 38.86 11.19 -16.42
CA ALA A 221 37.51 10.90 -16.87
C ALA A 221 36.89 9.75 -16.07
N ALA A 222 37.65 8.68 -15.78
CA ALA A 222 37.17 7.60 -14.93
C ALA A 222 36.82 8.10 -13.51
N GLN A 223 37.67 8.93 -12.90
CA GLN A 223 37.37 9.53 -11.59
C GLN A 223 36.12 10.40 -11.63
N ALA A 224 36.01 11.30 -12.61
CA ALA A 224 34.87 12.19 -12.76
C ALA A 224 33.56 11.43 -12.97
N LEU A 225 33.53 10.43 -13.87
CA LEU A 225 32.36 9.60 -14.10
C LEU A 225 32.00 8.75 -12.87
N SER A 226 32.99 8.28 -12.12
CA SER A 226 32.75 7.51 -10.90
C SER A 226 32.19 8.36 -9.77
N LEU A 227 32.67 9.59 -9.60
CA LEU A 227 32.14 10.55 -8.63
C LEU A 227 30.73 11.00 -9.02
N LEU A 228 30.53 11.34 -10.30
CA LEU A 228 29.21 11.66 -10.82
C LEU A 228 28.24 10.49 -10.60
N GLY A 229 28.64 9.27 -10.96
CA GLY A 229 27.79 8.10 -10.82
C GLY A 229 27.35 7.84 -9.38
N MET A 230 28.26 7.96 -8.40
CA MET A 230 27.90 7.90 -6.98
C MET A 230 27.01 9.07 -6.56
N GLY A 231 27.33 10.29 -7.02
CA GLY A 231 26.55 11.49 -6.73
C GLY A 231 25.10 11.38 -7.20
N LEU A 232 24.84 10.82 -8.39
CA LEU A 232 23.48 10.61 -8.91
C LEU A 232 22.69 9.60 -8.05
N ILE A 233 23.33 8.52 -7.60
CA ILE A 233 22.69 7.53 -6.71
C ILE A 233 22.35 8.17 -5.36
N LEU A 234 23.31 8.84 -4.73
CA LEU A 234 23.09 9.48 -3.43
C LEU A 234 22.06 10.61 -3.53
N LEU A 235 22.07 11.39 -4.61
CA LEU A 235 21.06 12.41 -4.87
C LEU A 235 19.66 11.79 -4.90
N ALA A 236 19.47 10.68 -5.62
CA ALA A 236 18.19 9.98 -5.64
C ALA A 236 17.79 9.49 -4.24
N VAL A 237 18.73 8.90 -3.48
CA VAL A 237 18.47 8.37 -2.12
C VAL A 237 18.05 9.45 -1.12
N PHE A 238 18.67 10.63 -1.17
CA PHE A 238 18.46 11.69 -0.17
C PHE A 238 17.40 12.74 -0.58
N VAL A 239 17.06 12.84 -1.87
CA VAL A 239 16.13 13.87 -2.38
C VAL A 239 14.78 13.32 -2.80
N TYR A 240 14.69 12.07 -3.27
CA TYR A 240 13.40 11.50 -3.63
C TYR A 240 12.57 11.19 -2.39
N ASP A 241 11.26 11.20 -2.58
CA ASP A 241 10.27 10.91 -1.54
C ASP A 241 9.00 10.28 -2.14
N LYS A 242 7.99 10.07 -1.31
CA LYS A 242 6.69 9.49 -1.69
C LYS A 242 5.91 10.30 -2.75
N SER A 243 6.25 11.58 -2.95
CA SER A 243 5.61 12.44 -3.95
C SER A 243 6.29 12.39 -5.32
N THR A 244 7.49 11.80 -5.38
CA THR A 244 8.26 11.68 -6.62
C THR A 244 7.60 10.64 -7.53
N PRO A 245 7.14 11.01 -8.75
CA PRO A 245 6.59 10.05 -9.70
C PRO A 245 7.67 9.05 -10.09
N PHE A 246 7.47 7.78 -9.72
CA PHE A 246 8.47 6.73 -9.88
C PHE A 246 7.81 5.41 -10.34
N PRO A 247 8.39 4.67 -11.31
CA PRO A 247 9.70 4.89 -11.92
C PRO A 247 9.73 5.94 -13.03
N GLY A 248 9.20 5.65 -14.22
CA GLY A 248 9.23 6.61 -15.33
C GLY A 248 10.63 7.17 -15.62
N ALA A 249 10.71 8.48 -15.85
CA ALA A 249 11.96 9.15 -16.17
C ALA A 249 12.86 9.40 -14.95
N THR A 250 12.32 9.45 -13.73
CA THR A 250 13.11 9.74 -12.52
C THR A 250 14.05 8.59 -12.17
N ALA A 251 13.65 7.34 -12.46
CA ALA A 251 14.51 6.16 -12.37
C ALA A 251 15.78 6.24 -13.26
N LEU A 252 15.84 7.13 -14.26
CA LEU A 252 17.03 7.37 -15.07
C LEU A 252 18.23 7.80 -14.22
N LEU A 253 17.99 8.57 -13.15
CA LEU A 253 19.03 9.11 -12.29
C LEU A 253 19.86 8.00 -11.59
N PRO A 254 19.26 7.09 -10.78
CA PRO A 254 20.00 5.99 -10.17
C PRO A 254 20.55 5.00 -11.21
N VAL A 255 19.82 4.75 -12.32
CA VAL A 255 20.26 3.83 -13.38
C VAL A 255 21.52 4.33 -14.08
N LEU A 256 21.54 5.59 -14.50
CA LEU A 256 22.73 6.22 -15.07
C LEU A 256 23.87 6.23 -14.05
N GLY A 257 23.57 6.48 -12.77
CA GLY A 257 24.56 6.42 -11.70
C GLY A 257 25.32 5.08 -11.67
N VAL A 258 24.59 3.97 -11.71
CA VAL A 258 25.18 2.62 -11.76
C VAL A 258 25.93 2.37 -13.06
N VAL A 259 25.35 2.77 -14.19
CA VAL A 259 25.98 2.62 -15.50
C VAL A 259 27.34 3.30 -15.54
N LEU A 260 27.43 4.54 -15.04
CA LEU A 260 28.66 5.31 -14.94
C LEU A 260 29.67 4.66 -14.00
N LEU A 261 29.25 4.15 -12.84
CA LEU A 261 30.13 3.48 -11.89
C LEU A 261 30.73 2.19 -12.45
N ILE A 262 29.91 1.34 -13.07
CA ILE A 262 30.37 0.08 -13.68
C ILE A 262 31.36 0.37 -14.80
N LEU A 263 31.07 1.38 -15.63
CA LEU A 263 31.91 1.81 -16.74
C LEU A 263 33.26 2.36 -16.25
N ALA A 264 33.23 3.32 -15.32
CA ALA A 264 34.42 3.98 -14.79
C ALA A 264 35.39 3.00 -14.12
N ASN A 265 34.86 2.02 -13.38
CA ASN A 265 35.65 1.03 -12.65
C ASN A 265 35.99 -0.24 -13.47
N GLY A 266 35.63 -0.29 -14.75
CA GLY A 266 35.80 -1.47 -15.59
C GLY A 266 37.25 -1.81 -15.94
N HIS A 267 38.10 -0.79 -16.09
CA HIS A 267 39.50 -0.95 -16.52
C HIS A 267 40.52 -0.43 -15.51
N ARG A 268 40.11 0.45 -14.60
CA ARG A 268 40.96 1.07 -13.58
C ARG A 268 40.14 1.23 -12.31
N GLN A 269 40.79 1.16 -11.16
CA GLN A 269 40.15 1.40 -9.88
C GLN A 269 40.11 2.91 -9.60
N THR A 270 38.92 3.47 -9.40
CA THR A 270 38.72 4.88 -9.01
C THR A 270 38.72 5.02 -7.48
N LEU A 271 38.68 6.24 -6.95
CA LEU A 271 38.58 6.46 -5.49
C LEU A 271 37.29 5.87 -4.92
N VAL A 272 36.16 6.12 -5.58
CA VAL A 272 34.88 5.49 -5.22
C VAL A 272 34.97 3.98 -5.37
N GLY A 273 35.61 3.46 -6.43
CA GLY A 273 35.84 2.03 -6.60
C GLY A 273 36.68 1.40 -5.50
N GLN A 274 37.67 2.12 -4.96
CA GLN A 274 38.47 1.68 -3.81
C GLN A 274 37.62 1.58 -2.55
N LEU A 275 36.78 2.60 -2.28
CA LEU A 275 35.86 2.61 -1.15
C LEU A 275 34.85 1.45 -1.23
N LEU A 276 34.21 1.27 -2.39
CA LEU A 276 33.28 0.16 -2.65
C LEU A 276 33.97 -1.20 -2.57
N SER A 277 35.27 -1.27 -2.89
CA SER A 277 36.06 -2.50 -2.78
C SER A 277 36.56 -2.79 -1.35
N SER A 278 36.28 -1.93 -0.37
CA SER A 278 36.67 -2.14 1.03
C SER A 278 36.08 -3.44 1.58
N ARG A 279 36.74 -4.02 2.60
CA ARG A 279 36.32 -5.32 3.16
C ARG A 279 34.89 -5.28 3.73
N VAL A 280 34.52 -4.16 4.35
CA VAL A 280 33.18 -3.96 4.92
C VAL A 280 32.12 -3.89 3.82
N MET A 281 32.32 -3.04 2.81
CA MET A 281 31.37 -2.91 1.70
C MET A 281 31.22 -4.22 0.92
N VAL A 282 32.32 -4.91 0.63
CA VAL A 282 32.24 -6.24 -0.01
C VAL A 282 31.50 -7.24 0.89
N GLY A 283 31.78 -7.27 2.19
CA GLY A 283 31.09 -8.15 3.15
C GLY A 283 29.58 -7.94 3.14
N LEU A 284 29.14 -6.68 3.24
CA LEU A 284 27.72 -6.31 3.15
C LEU A 284 27.13 -6.65 1.78
N GLY A 285 27.89 -6.47 0.70
CA GLY A 285 27.51 -6.83 -0.66
C GLY A 285 27.29 -8.34 -0.86
N LEU A 286 28.11 -9.16 -0.21
CA LEU A 286 28.01 -10.61 -0.29
C LEU A 286 26.76 -11.14 0.43
N ILE A 287 26.40 -10.54 1.57
CA ILE A 287 25.18 -10.91 2.32
C ILE A 287 23.92 -10.23 1.79
N SER A 288 24.04 -9.27 0.86
CA SER A 288 22.97 -8.33 0.48
C SER A 288 21.66 -9.01 0.09
N TYR A 289 21.72 -10.17 -0.56
CA TYR A 289 20.55 -10.92 -0.98
C TYR A 289 19.78 -11.47 0.22
N SER A 290 20.47 -12.18 1.11
CA SER A 290 19.87 -12.69 2.34
C SER A 290 19.39 -11.53 3.23
N TRP A 291 20.17 -10.45 3.39
CA TRP A 291 19.71 -9.29 4.16
C TRP A 291 18.45 -8.65 3.58
N TYR A 292 18.37 -8.52 2.25
CA TYR A 292 17.16 -8.05 1.56
C TYR A 292 15.96 -8.98 1.79
N LEU A 293 16.12 -10.31 1.89
CA LEU A 293 15.00 -11.19 2.19
C LEU A 293 14.46 -11.04 3.62
N TRP A 294 15.35 -10.81 4.59
CA TRP A 294 14.97 -10.79 6.00
C TRP A 294 14.55 -9.40 6.50
N HIS A 295 14.98 -8.32 5.85
CA HIS A 295 14.69 -6.97 6.37
C HIS A 295 13.19 -6.65 6.44
N TRP A 296 12.45 -6.99 5.38
CA TRP A 296 11.06 -6.61 5.25
C TRP A 296 10.15 -7.45 6.15
N PRO A 297 10.22 -8.79 6.22
CA PRO A 297 9.40 -9.54 7.16
C PRO A 297 9.65 -9.16 8.62
N VAL A 298 10.90 -8.85 8.99
CA VAL A 298 11.20 -8.35 10.34
C VAL A 298 10.54 -7.00 10.58
N PHE A 299 10.67 -6.06 9.64
CA PHE A 299 9.97 -4.77 9.71
C PHE A 299 8.45 -4.97 9.85
N VAL A 300 7.83 -5.73 8.95
CA VAL A 300 6.40 -5.99 8.96
C VAL A 300 5.99 -6.66 10.28
N PHE A 301 6.63 -7.75 10.69
CA PHE A 301 6.26 -8.41 11.94
C PHE A 301 6.54 -7.56 13.17
N SER A 302 7.54 -6.67 13.16
CA SER A 302 7.74 -5.70 14.22
C SER A 302 6.62 -4.66 14.25
N SER A 303 6.17 -4.17 13.10
CA SER A 303 5.01 -3.28 13.01
C SER A 303 3.71 -3.97 13.41
N TYR A 304 3.58 -5.28 13.15
CA TYR A 304 2.51 -6.12 13.68
C TYR A 304 2.64 -6.28 15.20
N ALA A 305 3.86 -6.47 15.71
CA ALA A 305 4.17 -6.76 17.11
C ALA A 305 4.33 -5.51 18.00
N SER A 306 4.38 -4.32 17.44
CA SER A 306 4.45 -3.09 18.24
C SER A 306 3.07 -2.48 18.38
N VAL A 307 2.78 -2.01 19.60
CA VAL A 307 1.52 -1.32 19.93
C VAL A 307 1.67 0.19 19.69
N ASP A 308 2.90 0.67 19.84
CA ASP A 308 3.35 2.04 19.58
C ASP A 308 4.42 2.03 18.47
N GLU A 309 4.71 3.18 17.87
CA GLU A 309 5.81 3.24 16.90
C GLU A 309 7.16 2.98 17.59
N PRO A 310 8.03 2.13 17.01
CA PRO A 310 9.31 1.79 17.62
C PRO A 310 10.18 3.03 17.76
N GLY A 311 10.78 3.24 18.93
CA GLY A 311 11.72 4.33 19.15
C GLY A 311 13.00 4.14 18.33
N ALA A 312 13.90 5.12 18.37
CA ALA A 312 15.17 5.06 17.64
C ALA A 312 16.03 3.85 18.04
N LEU A 313 16.02 3.48 19.33
CA LEU A 313 16.75 2.30 19.83
C LEU A 313 16.13 0.99 19.35
N ASP A 314 14.79 0.88 19.36
CA ASP A 314 14.08 -0.30 18.85
C ASP A 314 14.35 -0.47 17.36
N THR A 315 14.28 0.64 16.60
CA THR A 315 14.58 0.67 15.17
C THR A 315 16.01 0.22 14.89
N ALA A 316 16.99 0.72 15.64
CA ALA A 316 18.39 0.28 15.51
C ALA A 316 18.56 -1.21 15.85
N GLY A 317 17.89 -1.69 16.90
CA GLY A 317 17.87 -3.10 17.30
C GLY A 317 17.26 -4.00 16.23
N LEU A 318 16.17 -3.58 15.60
CA LEU A 318 15.52 -4.29 14.50
C LEU A 318 16.41 -4.31 13.25
N ILE A 319 17.02 -3.19 12.85
CA ILE A 319 17.98 -3.17 11.74
C ILE A 319 19.13 -4.15 12.01
N LEU A 320 19.68 -4.16 13.21
CA LEU A 320 20.73 -5.12 13.59
C LEU A 320 20.23 -6.56 13.50
N LEU A 321 19.01 -6.84 13.97
CA LEU A 321 18.38 -8.17 13.86
C LEU A 321 18.29 -8.61 12.40
N THR A 322 17.86 -7.74 11.48
CA THR A 322 17.78 -8.07 10.05
C THR A 322 19.14 -8.42 9.45
N LEU A 323 20.20 -7.70 9.88
CA LEU A 323 21.56 -7.94 9.44
C LEU A 323 22.10 -9.28 9.98
N VAL A 324 21.81 -9.60 11.24
CA VAL A 324 22.17 -10.88 11.87
C VAL A 324 21.46 -12.03 11.17
N LEU A 325 20.13 -11.95 10.98
CA LEU A 325 19.36 -12.97 10.26
C LEU A 325 19.84 -13.12 8.81
N GLY A 326 20.11 -12.00 8.13
CA GLY A 326 20.69 -11.98 6.79
C GLY A 326 22.05 -12.68 6.74
N TYR A 327 22.94 -12.43 7.70
CA TYR A 327 24.24 -13.10 7.80
C TYR A 327 24.09 -14.60 8.07
N LEU A 328 23.24 -15.00 9.02
CA LEU A 328 23.00 -16.41 9.35
C LEU A 328 22.41 -17.17 8.15
N SER A 329 21.43 -16.58 7.48
CA SER A 329 20.85 -17.11 6.25
C SER A 329 21.90 -17.25 5.15
N TRP A 330 22.72 -16.21 4.93
CA TRP A 330 23.78 -16.28 3.92
C TRP A 330 24.82 -17.36 4.24
N LYS A 331 25.26 -17.47 5.50
CA LYS A 331 26.33 -18.39 5.92
C LYS A 331 25.87 -19.84 5.97
N PHE A 332 24.70 -20.10 6.54
CA PHE A 332 24.23 -21.45 6.86
C PHE A 332 23.20 -22.00 5.87
N VAL A 333 22.52 -21.14 5.10
CA VAL A 333 21.50 -21.57 4.12
C VAL A 333 21.98 -21.32 2.70
N GLU A 334 22.34 -20.08 2.34
CA GLU A 334 22.71 -19.74 0.96
C GLU A 334 24.05 -20.37 0.54
N THR A 335 25.10 -20.15 1.34
CA THR A 335 26.48 -20.51 1.01
C THR A 335 26.69 -22.01 0.79
N PRO A 336 26.15 -22.92 1.64
CA PRO A 336 26.33 -24.37 1.44
C PRO A 336 25.76 -24.88 0.10
N PHE A 337 24.64 -24.33 -0.36
CA PHE A 337 24.04 -24.70 -1.65
C PHE A 337 24.79 -24.01 -2.81
N ARG A 338 25.14 -22.74 -2.66
CA ARG A 338 25.90 -21.96 -3.66
C ARG A 338 27.25 -22.59 -3.96
N GLU A 339 27.95 -23.06 -2.93
CA GLU A 339 29.26 -23.72 -3.04
C GLU A 339 29.17 -25.23 -3.31
N ARG A 340 27.96 -25.76 -3.53
CA ARG A 340 27.72 -27.18 -3.84
C ARG A 340 28.15 -28.14 -2.72
N ARG A 341 28.21 -27.67 -1.47
CA ARG A 341 28.38 -28.54 -0.28
C ARG A 341 27.12 -29.36 -0.02
N LEU A 342 25.95 -28.79 -0.34
CA LEU A 342 24.65 -29.46 -0.34
C LEU A 342 24.04 -29.46 -1.76
N LEU A 343 23.34 -30.55 -2.11
CA LEU A 343 22.69 -30.74 -3.42
C LEU A 343 23.57 -30.36 -4.62
N ALA A 344 24.79 -30.90 -4.64
CA ALA A 344 25.81 -30.54 -5.64
C ALA A 344 25.32 -30.78 -7.09
N GLY A 345 24.57 -31.86 -7.31
CA GLY A 345 24.07 -32.25 -8.63
C GLY A 345 22.98 -31.32 -9.16
N ARG A 346 23.05 -30.97 -10.46
CA ARG A 346 22.02 -30.13 -11.10
C ARG A 346 20.60 -30.72 -11.02
N ARG A 347 20.47 -32.05 -11.14
CA ARG A 347 19.17 -32.74 -11.01
C ARG A 347 18.63 -32.65 -9.58
N GLN A 348 19.50 -32.82 -8.59
CA GLN A 348 19.14 -32.75 -7.17
C GLN A 348 18.60 -31.37 -6.80
N VAL A 349 19.31 -30.28 -7.18
CA VAL A 349 18.83 -28.92 -6.86
C VAL A 349 17.55 -28.55 -7.60
N LEU A 350 17.38 -28.97 -8.86
CA LEU A 350 16.17 -28.68 -9.62
C LEU A 350 14.96 -29.45 -9.05
N LEU A 351 15.14 -30.72 -8.70
CA LEU A 351 14.09 -31.52 -8.07
C LEU A 351 13.74 -30.99 -6.69
N ALA A 352 14.72 -30.67 -5.85
CA ALA A 352 14.47 -30.08 -4.54
C ALA A 352 13.80 -28.70 -4.66
N GLY A 353 14.20 -27.89 -5.64
CA GLY A 353 13.54 -26.63 -5.97
C GLY A 353 12.07 -26.85 -6.32
N PHE A 354 11.78 -27.79 -7.23
CA PHE A 354 10.41 -28.14 -7.62
C PHE A 354 9.57 -28.66 -6.45
N CYS A 355 10.11 -29.57 -5.64
CA CYS A 355 9.45 -30.06 -4.42
C CYS A 355 9.19 -28.92 -3.43
N GLY A 356 10.15 -28.00 -3.24
CA GLY A 356 9.97 -26.83 -2.38
C GLY A 356 8.85 -25.90 -2.88
N ILE A 357 8.78 -25.65 -4.18
CA ILE A 357 7.69 -24.88 -4.80
C ILE A 357 6.34 -25.56 -4.54
N LEU A 358 6.24 -26.88 -4.75
CA LEU A 358 5.01 -27.63 -4.52
C LEU A 358 4.60 -27.61 -3.05
N VAL A 359 5.52 -27.93 -2.13
CA VAL A 359 5.21 -28.02 -0.69
C VAL A 359 4.81 -26.65 -0.14
N LEU A 360 5.57 -25.60 -0.41
CA LEU A 360 5.25 -24.26 0.06
C LEU A 360 4.02 -23.68 -0.65
N GLY A 361 3.84 -23.98 -1.94
CA GLY A 361 2.63 -23.62 -2.67
C GLY A 361 1.38 -24.28 -2.10
N LEU A 362 1.45 -25.57 -1.75
CA LEU A 362 0.36 -26.29 -1.09
C LEU A 362 0.12 -25.79 0.34
N ALA A 363 1.17 -25.45 1.09
CA ALA A 363 1.02 -24.83 2.41
C ALA A 363 0.36 -23.44 2.31
N GLY A 364 0.73 -22.62 1.33
CA GLY A 364 0.05 -21.35 1.07
C GLY A 364 -1.39 -21.56 0.59
N GLN A 365 -1.69 -22.64 -0.14
CA GLN A 365 -3.03 -22.99 -0.58
C GLN A 365 -3.91 -23.50 0.57
N SER A 366 -3.35 -24.29 1.49
CA SER A 366 -4.10 -24.81 2.63
C SER A 366 -4.56 -23.68 3.55
N LEU A 367 -3.74 -22.65 3.77
CA LEU A 367 -4.16 -21.44 4.51
C LEU A 367 -5.38 -20.75 3.89
N ARG A 368 -5.54 -20.82 2.55
CA ARG A 368 -6.72 -20.28 1.87
C ARG A 368 -7.95 -21.16 2.00
N TRP A 369 -7.78 -22.48 1.92
CA TRP A 369 -8.90 -23.42 2.09
C TRP A 369 -9.41 -23.51 3.52
N THR A 370 -8.66 -22.95 4.46
CA THR A 370 -8.94 -23.01 5.89
C THR A 370 -9.21 -21.64 6.49
N ASP A 371 -9.41 -20.61 5.65
CA ASP A 371 -9.68 -19.24 6.06
C ASP A 371 -8.67 -18.69 7.09
N GLY A 372 -7.40 -19.06 6.94
CA GLY A 372 -6.32 -18.63 7.82
C GLY A 372 -6.26 -19.33 9.18
N LEU A 373 -6.85 -20.53 9.25
CA LEU A 373 -6.85 -21.42 10.41
C LEU A 373 -7.48 -20.78 11.67
N PRO A 374 -8.74 -20.29 11.61
CA PRO A 374 -9.33 -19.52 12.70
C PRO A 374 -9.42 -20.28 14.03
N TRP A 375 -9.55 -21.60 14.00
CA TRP A 375 -9.58 -22.46 15.20
C TRP A 375 -8.32 -22.41 16.07
N ARG A 376 -7.23 -21.81 15.58
CA ARG A 376 -6.01 -21.58 16.39
C ARG A 376 -6.17 -20.44 17.39
N LEU A 377 -7.21 -19.61 17.23
CA LEU A 377 -7.45 -18.41 18.05
C LEU A 377 -8.59 -18.64 19.04
N SER A 378 -8.59 -17.87 20.13
CA SER A 378 -9.70 -17.82 21.09
C SER A 378 -10.94 -17.21 20.45
N ASP A 379 -12.12 -17.54 20.99
CA ASP A 379 -13.40 -16.97 20.53
C ASP A 379 -13.38 -15.44 20.60
N GLN A 380 -12.75 -14.86 21.63
CA GLN A 380 -12.62 -13.42 21.79
C GLN A 380 -11.74 -12.78 20.69
N ALA A 381 -10.61 -13.40 20.35
CA ALA A 381 -9.76 -12.92 19.26
C ALA A 381 -10.47 -13.03 17.91
N LEU A 382 -11.22 -14.11 17.67
CA LEU A 382 -12.05 -14.25 16.46
C LEU A 382 -13.16 -13.21 16.42
N GLN A 383 -13.76 -12.88 17.55
CA GLN A 383 -14.81 -11.87 17.64
C GLN A 383 -14.29 -10.48 17.26
N TYR A 384 -13.10 -10.10 17.73
CA TYR A 384 -12.45 -8.87 17.29
C TYR A 384 -12.04 -8.90 15.82
N ALA A 385 -11.55 -10.04 15.32
CA ALA A 385 -11.11 -10.17 13.94
C ALA A 385 -12.25 -9.95 12.93
N LYS A 386 -13.47 -10.41 13.27
CA LYS A 386 -14.69 -10.16 12.49
C LYS A 386 -15.03 -8.67 12.38
N GLY A 387 -14.57 -7.84 13.31
CA GLY A 387 -14.79 -6.40 13.27
C GLY A 387 -14.30 -5.74 11.98
N ARG A 388 -13.32 -6.35 11.29
CA ARG A 388 -12.76 -5.86 10.02
C ARG A 388 -13.63 -6.14 8.79
N GLU A 389 -14.64 -6.99 8.93
CA GLU A 389 -15.46 -7.42 7.80
C GLU A 389 -16.59 -6.43 7.53
N TRP A 390 -16.57 -5.81 6.35
CA TRP A 390 -17.71 -5.07 5.84
C TRP A 390 -18.78 -6.02 5.32
N ARG A 391 -20.04 -5.79 5.71
CA ARG A 391 -21.17 -6.53 5.15
C ARG A 391 -21.34 -6.20 3.66
N PRO A 392 -21.51 -7.22 2.78
CA PRO A 392 -21.71 -7.00 1.35
C PRO A 392 -22.86 -6.04 1.02
N GLU A 393 -23.93 -6.06 1.81
CA GLU A 393 -25.10 -5.20 1.62
C GLU A 393 -24.77 -3.72 1.87
N LEU A 394 -23.88 -3.43 2.82
CA LEU A 394 -23.40 -2.06 3.08
C LEU A 394 -22.56 -1.57 1.90
N MET A 395 -21.67 -2.44 1.41
CA MET A 395 -20.80 -2.14 0.26
C MET A 395 -21.56 -1.97 -1.04
N ALA A 396 -22.70 -2.64 -1.20
CA ALA A 396 -23.58 -2.45 -2.35
C ALA A 396 -24.13 -1.01 -2.45
N CYS A 397 -24.09 -0.24 -1.36
CA CYS A 397 -24.52 1.15 -1.30
C CYS A 397 -23.38 2.18 -1.44
N LEU A 398 -22.15 1.71 -1.65
CA LEU A 398 -20.99 2.55 -1.89
C LEU A 398 -20.76 2.67 -3.40
N ALA A 399 -21.24 3.76 -3.98
CA ALA A 399 -21.22 3.99 -5.42
C ALA A 399 -19.81 4.22 -5.98
N ASP A 400 -19.54 3.59 -7.11
CA ASP A 400 -18.35 3.78 -7.94
C ASP A 400 -18.67 4.44 -9.29
N ASP A 401 -17.66 4.56 -10.16
CA ASP A 401 -17.77 5.16 -11.48
C ASP A 401 -18.70 4.41 -12.45
N LYS A 402 -19.02 3.14 -12.13
CA LYS A 402 -19.86 2.24 -12.94
C LYS A 402 -21.25 2.04 -12.37
N THR A 403 -21.53 2.60 -11.19
CA THR A 403 -22.80 2.41 -10.50
C THR A 403 -23.93 3.11 -11.26
N PRO A 404 -24.92 2.37 -11.78
CA PRO A 404 -26.01 2.94 -12.57
C PRO A 404 -26.97 3.77 -11.70
N ASP A 405 -27.76 4.65 -12.33
CA ASP A 405 -28.64 5.61 -11.63
C ASP A 405 -29.69 4.96 -10.74
N ASP A 406 -30.18 3.78 -11.13
CA ASP A 406 -31.16 3.00 -10.37
C ASP A 406 -30.58 2.36 -9.10
N LYS A 407 -29.24 2.28 -8.98
CA LYS A 407 -28.53 1.74 -7.81
C LYS A 407 -27.79 2.79 -6.99
N LEU A 408 -27.85 4.05 -7.41
CA LEU A 408 -27.19 5.15 -6.69
C LEU A 408 -27.83 5.44 -5.33
N PHE A 409 -29.13 5.22 -5.23
CA PHE A 409 -29.96 5.56 -4.08
C PHE A 409 -30.42 4.29 -3.37
N CYS A 410 -29.87 4.01 -2.20
CA CYS A 410 -30.31 2.89 -1.38
C CYS A 410 -31.44 3.34 -0.46
N HIS A 411 -32.46 2.51 -0.33
CA HIS A 411 -33.66 2.82 0.44
C HIS A 411 -33.70 2.01 1.73
N TYR A 412 -33.97 2.70 2.84
CA TYR A 412 -34.09 2.12 4.18
C TYR A 412 -35.40 2.53 4.84
N GLY A 413 -35.96 1.61 5.64
CA GLY A 413 -37.28 1.75 6.25
C GLY A 413 -38.43 1.51 5.27
N VAL A 414 -39.49 2.32 5.38
CA VAL A 414 -40.68 2.20 4.53
C VAL A 414 -40.41 2.85 3.17
N THR A 415 -40.67 2.13 2.07
CA THR A 415 -40.55 2.67 0.72
C THR A 415 -41.77 3.51 0.36
N ASP A 416 -41.62 4.46 -0.57
CA ASP A 416 -42.72 5.22 -1.18
C ASP A 416 -43.53 6.12 -0.22
N LEU A 417 -42.91 6.62 0.85
CA LEU A 417 -43.52 7.63 1.71
C LEU A 417 -43.46 9.04 1.08
N PRO A 418 -44.47 9.90 1.32
CA PRO A 418 -44.51 11.28 0.83
C PRO A 418 -43.33 12.14 1.29
N THR A 419 -42.75 11.83 2.45
CA THR A 419 -41.62 12.57 3.01
C THR A 419 -40.47 11.63 3.32
N GLN A 420 -39.26 11.98 2.82
CA GLN A 420 -38.05 11.18 3.03
C GLN A 420 -36.91 12.07 3.57
N ALA A 421 -35.91 11.44 4.17
CA ALA A 421 -34.60 12.04 4.38
C ALA A 421 -33.59 11.50 3.35
N MET A 422 -32.63 12.33 2.95
CA MET A 422 -31.52 11.94 2.08
C MET A 422 -30.21 12.03 2.86
N VAL A 423 -29.48 10.92 2.99
CA VAL A 423 -28.11 10.88 3.50
C VAL A 423 -27.17 10.99 2.31
N TRP A 424 -26.23 11.92 2.40
CA TRP A 424 -25.27 12.22 1.34
C TRP A 424 -23.87 12.32 1.93
N GLY A 425 -22.95 11.50 1.44
CA GLY A 425 -21.59 11.49 1.97
C GLY A 425 -20.59 10.59 1.29
N ASP A 426 -19.51 10.36 2.01
CA ASP A 426 -18.47 9.40 1.65
C ASP A 426 -18.73 8.02 2.30
N SER A 427 -17.70 7.18 2.39
CA SER A 427 -17.74 5.88 3.04
C SER A 427 -18.14 5.92 4.53
N HIS A 428 -18.03 7.06 5.22
CA HIS A 428 -18.53 7.22 6.58
C HIS A 428 -20.06 7.31 6.63
N ALA A 429 -20.70 7.80 5.57
CA ALA A 429 -22.15 7.66 5.43
C ALA A 429 -22.55 6.18 5.35
N THR A 430 -21.80 5.39 4.58
CA THR A 430 -21.99 3.94 4.46
C THR A 430 -21.79 3.22 5.79
N ALA A 431 -20.77 3.62 6.57
CA ALA A 431 -20.53 3.07 7.91
C ALA A 431 -21.72 3.29 8.88
N LEU A 432 -22.51 4.34 8.67
CA LEU A 432 -23.69 4.67 9.48
C LEU A 432 -25.00 4.04 8.97
N ILE A 433 -24.99 3.26 7.88
CA ILE A 433 -26.20 2.58 7.39
C ILE A 433 -26.95 1.81 8.49
N PRO A 434 -26.31 1.05 9.41
CA PRO A 434 -27.04 0.38 10.48
C PRO A 434 -27.91 1.33 11.33
N VAL A 435 -27.45 2.56 11.55
CA VAL A 435 -28.23 3.59 12.28
C VAL A 435 -29.46 3.99 11.48
N PHE A 436 -29.28 4.27 10.19
CA PHE A 436 -30.38 4.71 9.32
C PHE A 436 -31.38 3.60 9.06
N ASP A 437 -30.95 2.36 8.89
CA ASP A 437 -31.82 1.21 8.66
C ASP A 437 -32.65 0.87 9.90
N ASP A 438 -32.00 0.68 11.05
CA ASP A 438 -32.68 0.33 12.29
C ASP A 438 -33.63 1.45 12.73
N GLY A 439 -33.18 2.71 12.67
CA GLY A 439 -34.00 3.88 13.01
C GLY A 439 -35.18 4.09 12.05
N ALA A 440 -34.97 3.96 10.74
CA ALA A 440 -36.06 4.13 9.78
C ALA A 440 -37.14 3.06 9.94
N LYS A 441 -36.74 1.80 10.19
CA LYS A 441 -37.67 0.70 10.48
C LYS A 441 -38.43 0.91 11.79
N ALA A 442 -37.73 1.28 12.87
CA ALA A 442 -38.34 1.47 14.19
C ALA A 442 -39.41 2.57 14.20
N HIS A 443 -39.21 3.64 13.42
CA HIS A 443 -40.15 4.76 13.34
C HIS A 443 -41.14 4.69 12.17
N GLY A 444 -41.01 3.69 11.28
CA GLY A 444 -41.84 3.57 10.09
C GLY A 444 -41.69 4.75 9.12
N VAL A 445 -40.46 5.23 8.93
CA VAL A 445 -40.10 6.37 8.06
C VAL A 445 -39.23 5.92 6.89
N SER A 446 -38.95 6.83 5.95
CA SER A 446 -38.18 6.54 4.73
C SER A 446 -36.87 7.33 4.71
N VAL A 447 -35.76 6.63 4.54
CA VAL A 447 -34.42 7.22 4.38
C VAL A 447 -33.80 6.71 3.08
N ILE A 448 -33.29 7.62 2.27
CA ILE A 448 -32.48 7.33 1.09
C ILE A 448 -31.03 7.66 1.41
N LEU A 449 -30.11 6.79 1.03
CA LEU A 449 -28.67 7.03 1.19
C LEU A 449 -27.98 6.97 -0.17
N ALA A 450 -27.12 7.96 -0.42
CA ALA A 450 -26.18 7.97 -1.51
C ALA A 450 -24.78 8.25 -0.95
N SER A 451 -23.84 7.34 -1.22
CA SER A 451 -22.44 7.48 -0.79
C SER A 451 -21.45 7.06 -1.85
N SER A 452 -20.26 7.67 -1.88
CA SER A 452 -19.16 7.29 -2.78
C SER A 452 -17.81 7.43 -2.08
N PRO A 453 -16.84 6.50 -2.28
CA PRO A 453 -15.58 6.50 -1.54
C PRO A 453 -14.85 7.84 -1.61
N GLY A 454 -14.49 8.41 -0.46
CA GLY A 454 -13.74 9.66 -0.41
C GLY A 454 -14.43 10.84 -1.10
N CYS A 455 -15.75 10.83 -1.30
CA CYS A 455 -16.45 11.93 -1.96
C CYS A 455 -17.18 12.87 -0.98
N ILE A 456 -16.65 14.10 -0.85
CA ILE A 456 -17.24 15.14 0.01
C ILE A 456 -18.50 15.71 -0.64
N PRO A 457 -19.61 15.94 0.11
CA PRO A 457 -20.84 16.51 -0.42
C PRO A 457 -20.79 18.04 -0.58
N VAL A 458 -19.67 18.58 -1.07
CA VAL A 458 -19.43 20.03 -1.22
C VAL A 458 -18.87 20.31 -2.61
N ASP A 459 -19.56 21.20 -3.34
CA ASP A 459 -19.18 21.56 -4.72
C ASP A 459 -17.79 22.21 -4.77
N GLY A 460 -16.99 21.83 -5.78
CA GLY A 460 -15.66 22.39 -6.04
C GLY A 460 -14.57 21.87 -5.11
N LEU A 461 -14.89 20.93 -4.22
CA LEU A 461 -13.95 20.25 -3.31
C LEU A 461 -13.77 18.78 -3.65
N GLU A 462 -14.34 18.30 -4.76
CA GLU A 462 -14.19 16.94 -5.22
C GLU A 462 -12.75 16.65 -5.63
N HIS A 463 -12.24 15.48 -5.20
CA HIS A 463 -10.87 15.09 -5.47
C HIS A 463 -10.65 14.61 -6.92
N ASP A 464 -11.71 14.18 -7.59
CA ASP A 464 -11.67 13.71 -8.97
C ASP A 464 -13.01 13.92 -9.72
N GLY A 465 -13.01 13.54 -11.01
CA GLY A 465 -14.20 13.61 -11.84
C GLY A 465 -15.29 12.58 -11.50
N VAL A 466 -14.96 11.50 -10.79
CA VAL A 466 -15.95 10.49 -10.36
C VAL A 466 -16.82 11.08 -9.25
N CYS A 467 -16.18 11.65 -8.23
CA CYS A 467 -16.85 12.34 -7.13
C CYS A 467 -17.69 13.52 -7.63
N ALA A 468 -17.17 14.35 -8.55
CA ALA A 468 -17.94 15.46 -9.12
C ALA A 468 -19.19 14.98 -9.89
N ARG A 469 -19.12 13.84 -10.61
CA ARG A 469 -20.30 13.25 -11.26
C ARG A 469 -21.28 12.67 -10.26
N PHE A 470 -20.79 12.00 -9.22
CA PHE A 470 -21.61 11.48 -8.14
C PHE A 470 -22.41 12.60 -7.46
N ASN A 471 -21.76 13.69 -7.04
CA ASN A 471 -22.42 14.84 -6.40
C ASN A 471 -23.54 15.42 -7.28
N LYS A 472 -23.27 15.64 -8.56
CA LYS A 472 -24.29 16.13 -9.52
C LYS A 472 -25.51 15.21 -9.63
N ARG A 473 -25.31 13.88 -9.58
CA ARG A 473 -26.42 12.91 -9.62
C ARG A 473 -27.24 12.95 -8.34
N VAL A 474 -26.60 13.09 -7.17
CA VAL A 474 -27.29 13.27 -5.89
C VAL A 474 -28.13 14.56 -5.87
N GLU A 475 -27.60 15.65 -6.40
CA GLU A 475 -28.34 16.93 -6.54
C GLU A 475 -29.57 16.82 -7.44
N GLN A 476 -29.46 16.09 -8.56
CA GLN A 476 -30.61 15.79 -9.40
C GLN A 476 -31.63 14.94 -8.65
N GLY A 477 -31.16 14.01 -7.81
CA GLY A 477 -31.98 13.21 -6.91
C GLY A 477 -32.80 14.06 -5.94
N LEU A 478 -32.18 15.08 -5.33
CA LEU A 478 -32.85 16.03 -4.42
C LEU A 478 -33.98 16.81 -5.10
N LYS A 479 -33.82 17.17 -6.39
CA LYS A 479 -34.83 17.93 -7.15
C LYS A 479 -36.03 17.09 -7.60
N THR A 480 -35.85 15.79 -7.70
CA THR A 480 -36.85 14.86 -8.27
C THR A 480 -37.62 14.07 -7.21
N ARG A 481 -37.27 14.24 -5.92
CA ARG A 481 -37.83 13.49 -4.80
C ARG A 481 -38.30 14.44 -3.71
N ALA A 482 -39.31 14.01 -2.94
CA ALA A 482 -39.84 14.78 -1.81
C ALA A 482 -38.96 14.60 -0.57
N ILE A 483 -37.85 15.34 -0.52
CA ILE A 483 -36.87 15.29 0.57
C ILE A 483 -37.12 16.42 1.57
N SER A 484 -37.33 16.08 2.83
CA SER A 484 -37.51 17.07 3.91
C SER A 484 -36.24 17.40 4.68
N ASP A 485 -35.35 16.42 4.81
CA ASP A 485 -34.13 16.50 5.61
C ASP A 485 -32.97 15.95 4.78
N VAL A 486 -31.84 16.66 4.78
CA VAL A 486 -30.59 16.24 4.15
C VAL A 486 -29.54 16.08 5.22
N VAL A 487 -28.97 14.88 5.32
CA VAL A 487 -27.93 14.51 6.29
C VAL A 487 -26.60 14.44 5.57
N LEU A 488 -25.70 15.38 5.88
CA LEU A 488 -24.35 15.41 5.34
C LEU A 488 -23.42 14.67 6.28
N VAL A 489 -22.75 13.64 5.76
CA VAL A 489 -21.82 12.79 6.51
C VAL A 489 -20.52 12.69 5.73
N ALA A 490 -19.39 12.99 6.35
CA ALA A 490 -18.09 12.79 5.71
C ALA A 490 -17.00 12.62 6.76
N ARG A 491 -15.83 12.12 6.35
CA ARG A 491 -14.58 12.27 7.08
C ARG A 491 -13.99 13.65 6.85
N TRP A 492 -14.59 14.67 7.45
CA TRP A 492 -14.26 16.08 7.18
C TRP A 492 -12.76 16.39 7.25
N SER A 493 -12.04 15.81 8.22
CA SER A 493 -10.61 16.01 8.39
C SER A 493 -9.73 15.40 7.30
N LEU A 494 -10.21 14.40 6.53
CA LEU A 494 -9.48 13.87 5.37
C LEU A 494 -9.26 14.97 4.32
N TYR A 495 -10.30 15.77 4.07
CA TYR A 495 -10.28 16.82 3.06
C TYR A 495 -9.42 18.02 3.48
N LEU A 496 -9.42 18.32 4.77
CA LEU A 496 -8.63 19.42 5.33
C LEU A 496 -7.16 19.05 5.48
N TYR A 497 -6.88 17.91 6.10
CA TYR A 497 -5.55 17.63 6.63
C TYR A 497 -4.87 16.45 5.96
N GLY A 498 -5.56 15.37 5.59
CA GLY A 498 -5.00 14.25 4.81
C GLY A 498 -3.65 13.71 5.32
N ASP A 499 -3.45 13.78 6.64
CA ASP A 499 -2.19 13.54 7.34
C ASP A 499 -2.28 12.43 8.39
N ALA A 500 -3.43 11.78 8.51
CA ALA A 500 -3.61 10.65 9.41
C ALA A 500 -3.06 9.36 8.76
N LYS A 501 -2.78 8.36 9.60
CA LYS A 501 -2.35 7.04 9.14
C LYS A 501 -3.44 6.43 8.25
N GLY A 502 -3.07 5.99 7.05
CA GLY A 502 -4.02 5.50 6.03
C GLY A 502 -4.41 6.54 4.98
N ASP A 503 -4.11 7.82 5.18
CA ASP A 503 -4.40 8.86 4.19
C ASP A 503 -3.40 8.80 3.02
N LEU A 504 -3.92 8.88 1.79
CA LEU A 504 -3.10 8.93 0.57
C LEU A 504 -2.53 10.34 0.29
N GLY A 505 -2.73 11.28 1.22
CA GLY A 505 -2.19 12.64 1.24
C GLY A 505 -3.27 13.73 1.28
N HIS A 506 -2.82 14.98 1.22
CA HIS A 506 -3.71 16.15 1.24
C HIS A 506 -4.61 16.20 0.00
N VAL A 507 -5.92 16.18 0.23
CA VAL A 507 -6.95 16.20 -0.81
C VAL A 507 -7.11 17.60 -1.39
N LEU A 508 -7.27 18.62 -0.53
CA LEU A 508 -7.38 20.01 -0.96
C LEU A 508 -5.99 20.62 -1.13
N ARG A 509 -5.64 20.90 -2.39
CA ARG A 509 -4.39 21.57 -2.78
C ARG A 509 -4.68 22.90 -3.48
N THR A 510 -3.75 23.83 -3.35
CA THR A 510 -3.73 25.10 -4.06
C THR A 510 -3.56 24.88 -5.58
N PRO A 511 -3.84 25.89 -6.43
CA PRO A 511 -3.70 25.75 -7.89
C PRO A 511 -2.28 25.36 -8.36
N ASP A 512 -1.25 25.70 -7.59
CA ASP A 512 0.15 25.29 -7.81
C ASP A 512 0.48 23.90 -7.22
N GLY A 513 -0.52 23.17 -6.72
CA GLY A 513 -0.41 21.79 -6.27
C GLY A 513 0.16 21.61 -4.86
N ARG A 514 0.24 22.67 -4.06
CA ARG A 514 0.75 22.63 -2.68
C ARG A 514 -0.39 22.49 -1.68
N TYR A 515 -0.09 21.94 -0.50
CA TYR A 515 -1.03 21.97 0.61
C TYR A 515 -0.83 23.25 1.41
N ASP A 516 -1.92 23.97 1.66
CA ASP A 516 -1.97 25.08 2.59
C ASP A 516 -3.19 24.90 3.50
N ARG A 517 -2.95 24.84 4.81
CA ARG A 517 -3.99 24.58 5.80
C ARG A 517 -5.05 25.67 5.83
N ALA A 518 -4.63 26.94 5.78
CA ALA A 518 -5.55 28.07 5.85
C ALA A 518 -6.42 28.17 4.59
N ASP A 519 -5.86 27.85 3.43
CA ASP A 519 -6.59 27.71 2.17
C ASP A 519 -7.62 26.59 2.22
N ALA A 520 -7.22 25.39 2.68
CA ALA A 520 -8.11 24.24 2.79
C ALA A 520 -9.29 24.52 3.75
N GLU A 521 -8.99 25.09 4.92
CA GLU A 521 -10.00 25.50 5.91
C GLU A 521 -10.94 26.58 5.32
N ARG A 522 -10.41 27.61 4.65
CA ARG A 522 -11.22 28.65 4.00
C ARG A 522 -12.16 28.07 2.93
N ARG A 523 -11.62 27.25 2.02
CA ARG A 523 -12.38 26.62 0.93
C ARG A 523 -13.48 25.70 1.44
N LEU A 524 -13.20 24.92 2.49
CA LEU A 524 -14.23 24.10 3.14
C LEU A 524 -15.34 24.97 3.74
N ALA A 525 -14.98 26.04 4.45
CA ALA A 525 -15.96 26.94 5.06
C ALA A 525 -16.86 27.62 4.00
N GLU A 526 -16.28 28.14 2.92
CA GLU A 526 -17.01 28.77 1.82
C GLU A 526 -17.92 27.78 1.09
N GLY A 527 -17.38 26.61 0.73
CA GLY A 527 -18.12 25.57 0.02
C GLY A 527 -19.27 25.01 0.87
N LEU A 528 -19.01 24.70 2.15
CA LEU A 528 -20.03 24.15 3.03
C LEU A 528 -21.13 25.17 3.36
N ARG A 529 -20.78 26.45 3.60
CA ARG A 529 -21.79 27.53 3.75
C ARG A 529 -22.68 27.63 2.51
N THR A 530 -22.08 27.59 1.33
CA THR A 530 -22.82 27.62 0.06
C THR A 530 -23.76 26.43 -0.07
N ARG A 531 -23.27 25.22 0.19
CA ARG A 531 -24.08 23.99 0.17
C ARG A 531 -25.25 24.06 1.13
N VAL A 532 -25.00 24.44 2.39
CA VAL A 532 -26.05 24.56 3.41
C VAL A 532 -27.09 25.60 2.98
N ALA A 533 -26.66 26.78 2.53
CA ALA A 533 -27.56 27.83 2.06
C ALA A 533 -28.44 27.35 0.88
N GLN A 534 -27.88 26.63 -0.09
CA GLN A 534 -28.64 26.06 -1.22
C GLN A 534 -29.70 25.06 -0.74
N LEU A 535 -29.33 24.14 0.15
CA LEU A 535 -30.25 23.14 0.70
C LEU A 535 -31.38 23.79 1.51
N ARG A 536 -31.04 24.80 2.32
CA ARG A 536 -32.01 25.57 3.11
C ARG A 536 -32.94 26.39 2.21
N ALA A 537 -32.44 27.02 1.16
CA ALA A 537 -33.24 27.74 0.17
C ALA A 537 -34.19 26.81 -0.61
N ALA A 538 -33.81 25.55 -0.83
CA ALA A 538 -34.67 24.51 -1.39
C ALA A 538 -35.68 23.92 -0.38
N GLY A 539 -35.69 24.39 0.87
CA GLY A 539 -36.65 24.02 1.90
C GLY A 539 -36.26 22.82 2.76
N HIS A 540 -35.09 22.22 2.56
CA HIS A 540 -34.63 21.05 3.32
C HIS A 540 -34.08 21.47 4.68
N ARG A 541 -34.39 20.74 5.77
CA ARG A 541 -33.60 20.81 7.01
C ARG A 541 -32.25 20.15 6.78
N VAL A 542 -31.19 20.67 7.38
CA VAL A 542 -29.83 20.15 7.16
C VAL A 542 -29.28 19.58 8.46
N TRP A 543 -28.72 18.38 8.39
CA TRP A 543 -28.04 17.73 9.50
C TRP A 543 -26.57 17.56 9.14
N LEU A 544 -25.69 18.15 9.94
CA LEU A 544 -24.25 18.05 9.82
C LEU A 544 -23.75 17.02 10.85
N VAL A 545 -23.33 15.85 10.38
CA VAL A 545 -22.80 14.79 11.25
C VAL A 545 -21.29 14.94 11.32
N LYS A 546 -20.77 15.20 12.52
CA LYS A 546 -19.31 15.22 12.75
C LYS A 546 -18.74 13.81 12.56
N GLU A 547 -17.46 13.75 12.18
CA GLU A 547 -16.78 12.48 12.04
C GLU A 547 -16.55 11.82 13.42
N ALA A 548 -16.56 10.49 13.46
CA ALA A 548 -16.20 9.74 14.66
C ALA A 548 -14.72 9.98 15.04
N PRO A 549 -14.33 9.82 16.31
CA PRO A 549 -12.92 9.84 16.70
C PRO A 549 -12.09 8.85 15.88
N LEU A 550 -11.04 9.35 15.23
CA LEU A 550 -10.16 8.57 14.35
C LEU A 550 -9.06 7.91 15.16
N GLN A 551 -9.04 6.59 15.20
CA GLN A 551 -8.06 5.82 15.95
C GLN A 551 -6.69 5.90 15.26
N ALA A 552 -5.61 5.88 16.04
CA ALA A 552 -4.24 5.92 15.49
C ALA A 552 -3.78 4.56 14.91
N PHE A 553 -4.63 3.54 15.03
CA PHE A 553 -4.38 2.15 14.67
C PHE A 553 -5.70 1.54 14.19
N SER A 554 -5.65 0.40 13.49
CA SER A 554 -6.84 -0.39 13.17
C SER A 554 -7.31 -1.16 14.43
N PRO A 555 -8.49 -0.85 15.00
CA PRO A 555 -8.95 -1.48 16.24
C PRO A 555 -9.20 -2.97 16.14
N PRO A 556 -9.91 -3.52 15.13
CA PRO A 556 -10.07 -4.97 15.00
C PRO A 556 -8.74 -5.70 15.05
N TYR A 557 -7.74 -5.14 14.40
CA TYR A 557 -6.40 -5.68 14.35
C TYR A 557 -5.70 -5.64 15.72
N ARG A 558 -5.64 -4.47 16.38
CA ARG A 558 -5.00 -4.32 17.70
C ARG A 558 -5.71 -5.15 18.78
N LEU A 559 -7.04 -5.16 18.78
CA LEU A 559 -7.85 -5.89 19.75
C LEU A 559 -7.70 -7.41 19.58
N THR A 560 -7.77 -7.93 18.35
CA THR A 560 -7.52 -9.34 18.05
C THR A 560 -6.18 -9.76 18.62
N ARG A 561 -5.16 -8.94 18.42
CA ARG A 561 -3.80 -9.22 18.87
C ARG A 561 -3.65 -9.19 20.39
N LEU A 562 -4.25 -8.20 21.07
CA LEU A 562 -4.22 -8.16 22.53
C LEU A 562 -4.93 -9.39 23.11
N ALA A 563 -6.06 -9.80 22.53
CA ALA A 563 -6.74 -11.04 22.90
C ALA A 563 -5.90 -12.30 22.63
N MET A 564 -5.10 -12.34 21.55
CA MET A 564 -4.17 -13.44 21.28
C MET A 564 -3.02 -13.53 22.28
N LEU A 565 -2.69 -12.42 22.95
CA LEU A 565 -1.61 -12.31 23.93
C LEU A 565 -2.12 -12.31 25.38
N ASP A 566 -3.42 -12.56 25.60
CA ASP A 566 -4.10 -12.43 26.90
C ASP A 566 -3.80 -11.08 27.59
N ARG A 567 -3.76 -10.00 26.82
CA ARG A 567 -3.57 -8.62 27.31
C ARG A 567 -4.92 -7.89 27.42
N PRO A 568 -5.07 -7.01 28.42
CA PRO A 568 -6.29 -6.21 28.58
C PRO A 568 -6.48 -5.25 27.40
N VAL A 569 -7.74 -4.87 27.17
CA VAL A 569 -8.17 -3.99 26.06
C VAL A 569 -8.90 -2.73 26.53
N ASP A 570 -9.16 -2.59 27.84
CA ASP A 570 -10.01 -1.53 28.40
C ASP A 570 -9.45 -0.11 28.17
N ASP A 571 -8.12 0.00 28.05
CA ASP A 571 -7.37 1.23 27.80
C ASP A 571 -7.05 1.46 26.31
N VAL A 572 -7.63 0.65 25.42
CA VAL A 572 -7.39 0.75 23.98
C VAL A 572 -8.33 1.78 23.37
N GLY A 573 -7.76 2.91 22.97
CA GLY A 573 -8.52 3.99 22.35
C GLY A 573 -7.63 5.16 21.95
N LEU A 574 -8.31 6.23 21.53
CA LEU A 574 -7.70 7.52 21.21
C LEU A 574 -7.88 8.47 22.39
N ASP A 575 -6.86 9.25 22.71
CA ASP A 575 -6.99 10.36 23.65
C ASP A 575 -8.01 11.39 23.14
N VAL A 576 -8.98 11.75 23.99
CA VAL A 576 -10.05 12.69 23.63
C VAL A 576 -9.50 14.08 23.26
N GLU A 577 -8.39 14.51 23.86
CA GLU A 577 -7.74 15.78 23.54
C GLU A 577 -7.20 15.75 22.10
N ALA A 578 -6.67 14.61 21.66
CA ALA A 578 -6.21 14.43 20.29
C ALA A 578 -7.38 14.55 19.29
N HIS A 579 -8.54 13.97 19.61
CA HIS A 579 -9.76 14.15 18.82
C HIS A 579 -10.20 15.62 18.78
N HIS A 580 -10.32 16.26 19.93
CA HIS A 580 -10.76 17.65 20.03
C HIS A 580 -9.83 18.59 19.27
N LYS A 581 -8.51 18.43 19.40
CA LYS A 581 -7.50 19.22 18.69
C LYS A 581 -7.66 19.12 17.17
N ARG A 582 -7.97 17.93 16.65
CA ARG A 582 -8.24 17.71 15.23
C ARG A 582 -9.56 18.33 14.78
N GLN A 583 -10.58 18.32 15.65
CA GLN A 583 -11.93 18.77 15.34
C GLN A 583 -12.20 20.26 15.61
N VAL A 584 -11.24 21.04 16.12
CA VAL A 584 -11.45 22.45 16.52
C VAL A 584 -12.11 23.27 15.40
N PHE A 585 -11.52 23.28 14.21
CA PHE A 585 -12.02 24.06 13.08
C PHE A 585 -13.41 23.60 12.63
N ILE A 586 -13.58 22.29 12.42
CA ILE A 586 -14.86 21.69 11.97
C ILE A 586 -15.98 21.97 12.98
N SER A 587 -15.69 21.80 14.27
CA SER A 587 -16.64 22.05 15.35
C SER A 587 -17.07 23.51 15.43
N GLN A 588 -16.14 24.45 15.25
CA GLN A 588 -16.44 25.89 15.21
C GLN A 588 -17.30 26.25 14.00
N LEU A 589 -16.94 25.78 12.81
CA LEU A 589 -17.72 26.02 11.58
C LEU A 589 -19.15 25.47 11.70
N PHE A 590 -19.30 24.24 12.20
CA PHE A 590 -20.61 23.60 12.34
C PHE A 590 -21.48 24.32 13.38
N ALA A 591 -20.87 24.75 14.50
CA ALA A 591 -21.57 25.53 15.51
C ALA A 591 -22.06 26.88 14.96
N GLN A 592 -21.25 27.57 14.15
CA GLN A 592 -21.66 28.81 13.48
C GLN A 592 -22.86 28.60 12.56
N LEU A 593 -22.80 27.59 11.68
CA LEU A 593 -23.89 27.26 10.75
C LEU A 593 -25.21 26.96 11.47
N ALA A 594 -25.16 26.24 12.60
CA ALA A 594 -26.35 25.93 13.40
C ALA A 594 -26.89 27.11 14.20
N GLN A 595 -26.04 28.08 14.56
CA GLN A 595 -26.45 29.33 15.20
C GLN A 595 -27.12 30.28 14.20
N GLU A 596 -26.65 30.29 12.94
CA GLU A 596 -27.17 31.14 11.87
C GLU A 596 -28.54 30.68 11.36
N ASP A 597 -28.82 29.37 11.37
CA ASP A 597 -30.11 28.81 10.94
C ASP A 597 -30.58 27.66 11.86
N PRO A 598 -31.69 27.80 12.60
CA PRO A 598 -32.18 26.78 13.54
C PRO A 598 -32.65 25.47 12.88
N ALA A 599 -32.80 25.46 11.56
CA ALA A 599 -33.07 24.25 10.79
C ALA A 599 -31.79 23.55 10.28
N VAL A 600 -30.62 24.06 10.65
CA VAL A 600 -29.33 23.36 10.57
C VAL A 600 -29.04 22.75 11.94
N ARG A 601 -28.82 21.44 11.99
CA ARG A 601 -28.55 20.69 13.22
C ARG A 601 -27.19 20.02 13.14
N VAL A 602 -26.47 20.01 14.25
CA VAL A 602 -25.17 19.34 14.37
C VAL A 602 -25.34 18.10 15.22
N VAL A 603 -24.75 16.99 14.76
CA VAL A 603 -24.76 15.70 15.44
C VAL A 603 -23.32 15.29 15.71
N ASP A 604 -23.03 14.95 16.97
CA ASP A 604 -21.67 14.59 17.41
C ASP A 604 -21.66 13.17 17.98
N PRO A 605 -20.96 12.21 17.33
CA PRO A 605 -20.82 10.85 17.85
C PRO A 605 -19.82 10.74 19.01
N ALA A 606 -18.90 11.70 19.19
CA ALA A 606 -17.81 11.59 20.15
C ALA A 606 -18.26 11.41 21.61
N PRO A 607 -19.28 12.12 22.14
CA PRO A 607 -19.74 11.93 23.52
C PRO A 607 -20.27 10.54 23.85
N ARG A 608 -20.56 9.71 22.84
CA ARG A 608 -20.92 8.30 23.04
C ARG A 608 -19.70 7.39 23.05
N LEU A 609 -18.70 7.72 22.23
CA LEU A 609 -17.51 6.90 22.00
C LEU A 609 -16.39 7.19 23.03
N CYS A 610 -16.42 8.37 23.65
CA CYS A 610 -15.41 8.80 24.61
C CYS A 610 -15.97 8.86 26.03
N ASP A 611 -15.21 8.37 26.99
CA ASP A 611 -15.57 8.37 28.41
C ASP A 611 -15.08 9.63 29.14
N ASP A 612 -15.53 9.78 30.39
CA ASP A 612 -15.15 10.90 31.27
C ASP A 612 -13.67 10.85 31.70
N LYS A 613 -12.97 9.74 31.44
CA LYS A 613 -11.53 9.61 31.70
C LYS A 613 -10.68 10.12 30.55
N GLY A 614 -11.32 10.58 29.46
CA GLY A 614 -10.67 11.15 28.31
C GLY A 614 -10.21 10.13 27.27
N LEU A 615 -10.80 8.92 27.26
CA LEU A 615 -10.49 7.89 26.27
C LEU A 615 -11.67 7.68 25.33
N CYS A 616 -11.42 7.82 24.03
CA CYS A 616 -12.32 7.39 22.97
C CYS A 616 -12.10 5.91 22.67
N HIS A 617 -12.95 5.06 23.22
CA HIS A 617 -12.81 3.61 23.22
C HIS A 617 -12.80 3.03 21.81
N ALA A 618 -11.96 2.02 21.60
CA ALA A 618 -11.94 1.23 20.38
C ALA A 618 -12.78 -0.06 20.50
N GLU A 619 -13.22 -0.39 21.71
CA GLU A 619 -13.83 -1.65 22.12
C GLU A 619 -15.10 -1.42 22.93
N LEU A 620 -16.08 -2.31 22.77
CA LEU A 620 -17.25 -2.38 23.64
C LEU A 620 -17.73 -3.83 23.80
N GLY A 621 -17.60 -4.38 25.01
CA GLY A 621 -18.29 -5.60 25.43
C GLY A 621 -17.89 -6.86 24.65
N GLY A 622 -16.63 -6.97 24.26
CA GLY A 622 -16.06 -8.03 23.43
C GLY A 622 -16.07 -7.74 21.93
N TYR A 623 -16.47 -6.54 21.50
CA TYR A 623 -16.60 -6.17 20.09
C TYR A 623 -15.76 -4.95 19.73
N SER A 624 -15.19 -4.94 18.51
CA SER A 624 -14.55 -3.74 17.97
C SER A 624 -15.62 -2.71 17.61
N LEU A 625 -15.47 -1.46 18.07
CA LEU A 625 -16.35 -0.34 17.68
C LEU A 625 -16.07 0.17 16.26
N TYR A 626 -14.94 -0.23 15.67
CA TYR A 626 -14.50 0.23 14.36
C TYR A 626 -14.18 -0.93 13.41
N THR A 627 -14.28 -0.70 12.11
CA THR A 627 -13.91 -1.63 11.05
C THR A 627 -12.43 -1.48 10.64
N ASP A 628 -11.95 -0.25 10.69
CA ASP A 628 -10.56 0.13 10.50
C ASP A 628 -10.24 1.32 11.43
N ASP A 629 -9.23 2.11 11.14
CA ASP A 629 -8.83 3.25 11.96
C ASP A 629 -9.86 4.40 12.00
N ASN A 630 -10.88 4.42 11.12
CA ASN A 630 -11.78 5.57 10.99
C ASN A 630 -13.27 5.23 10.78
N HIS A 631 -13.60 4.09 10.16
CA HIS A 631 -14.98 3.66 9.96
C HIS A 631 -15.53 2.94 11.19
N LEU A 632 -16.74 3.30 11.62
CA LEU A 632 -17.45 2.54 12.65
C LEU A 632 -17.79 1.14 12.12
N SER A 633 -17.66 0.15 13.00
CA SER A 633 -18.21 -1.18 12.76
C SER A 633 -19.73 -1.15 12.88
N GLU A 634 -20.40 -2.24 12.53
CA GLU A 634 -21.84 -2.35 12.79
C GLU A 634 -22.20 -2.17 14.27
N VAL A 635 -21.35 -2.68 15.17
CA VAL A 635 -21.52 -2.51 16.62
C VAL A 635 -21.32 -1.04 17.00
N GLY A 636 -20.27 -0.39 16.48
CA GLY A 636 -20.03 1.03 16.71
C GLY A 636 -21.15 1.92 16.19
N ALA A 637 -21.63 1.65 14.97
CA ALA A 637 -22.74 2.37 14.36
C ALA A 637 -24.00 2.25 15.23
N ARG A 638 -24.41 1.03 15.62
CA ARG A 638 -25.56 0.82 16.51
C ARG A 638 -25.36 1.46 17.89
N PHE A 639 -24.15 1.43 18.42
CA PHE A 639 -23.84 2.05 19.71
C PHE A 639 -24.05 3.58 19.69
N VAL A 640 -23.72 4.23 18.57
CA VAL A 640 -23.95 5.67 18.39
C VAL A 640 -25.35 6.00 17.87
N ALA A 641 -26.19 5.02 17.52
CA ALA A 641 -27.51 5.25 16.90
C ALA A 641 -28.39 6.33 17.58
N PRO A 642 -28.44 6.44 18.93
CA PRO A 642 -29.27 7.43 19.59
C PRO A 642 -28.97 8.89 19.23
N ILE A 643 -27.78 9.21 18.67
CA ILE A 643 -27.44 10.57 18.25
C ILE A 643 -28.32 11.07 17.09
N LEU A 644 -28.88 10.14 16.29
CA LEU A 644 -29.77 10.44 15.16
C LEU A 644 -31.26 10.21 15.47
N GLU A 645 -31.61 9.78 16.68
CA GLU A 645 -33.00 9.61 17.12
C GLU A 645 -33.90 10.84 16.83
N PRO A 646 -33.44 12.09 17.06
CA PRO A 646 -34.26 13.26 16.78
C PRO A 646 -34.61 13.47 15.29
N LEU A 647 -33.86 12.87 14.37
CA LEU A 647 -34.16 12.86 12.94
C LEU A 647 -35.40 11.99 12.68
N PHE A 648 -35.39 10.75 13.17
CA PHE A 648 -36.46 9.78 12.93
C PHE A 648 -37.78 10.21 13.56
N ILE A 649 -37.76 10.69 14.81
CA ILE A 649 -38.94 11.30 15.47
C ILE A 649 -39.48 12.47 14.64
N GLY A 650 -38.59 13.31 14.12
CA GLY A 650 -38.95 14.45 13.29
C GLY A 650 -39.61 14.07 11.97
N LEU A 651 -39.17 12.98 11.33
CA LEU A 651 -39.76 12.43 10.11
C LEU A 651 -41.13 11.80 10.40
N GLN A 652 -41.23 10.98 11.46
CA GLN A 652 -42.45 10.30 11.85
C GLN A 652 -43.58 11.29 12.18
N ALA A 653 -43.25 12.38 12.88
CA ALA A 653 -44.22 13.42 13.18
C ALA A 653 -44.78 14.10 11.92
N ARG A 654 -43.98 14.23 10.86
CA ARG A 654 -44.43 14.81 9.56
C ARG A 654 -45.34 13.86 8.81
N GLU A 655 -44.96 12.59 8.76
CA GLU A 655 -45.79 11.53 8.16
C GLU A 655 -47.16 11.44 8.82
N ASN A 656 -47.21 11.49 10.15
CA ASN A 656 -48.46 11.48 10.90
C ASN A 656 -49.32 12.74 10.64
N ARG A 657 -48.71 13.91 10.50
CA ARG A 657 -49.42 15.15 10.12
C ARG A 657 -49.98 15.08 8.70
N GLY A 658 -49.21 14.55 7.75
CA GLY A 658 -49.66 14.36 6.37
C GLY A 658 -50.89 13.45 6.29
N LYS A 659 -50.85 12.30 6.99
CA LYS A 659 -51.99 11.38 7.09
C LYS A 659 -53.22 12.03 7.73
N ALA A 660 -53.04 12.79 8.81
CA ALA A 660 -54.14 13.50 9.47
C ALA A 660 -54.80 14.55 8.55
N GLN A 661 -54.01 15.29 7.77
CA GLN A 661 -54.53 16.26 6.79
C GLN A 661 -55.26 15.60 5.63
N THR A 662 -54.76 14.46 5.13
CA THR A 662 -55.46 13.70 4.07
C THR A 662 -56.77 13.10 4.57
N ASN A 663 -56.81 12.63 5.82
CA ASN A 663 -58.02 12.08 6.42
C ASN A 663 -59.05 13.15 6.78
N ALA A 664 -58.64 14.38 7.09
CA ALA A 664 -59.56 15.50 7.34
C ALA A 664 -60.09 16.14 6.05
N ALA A 665 -59.43 15.92 4.91
CA ALA A 665 -59.84 16.40 3.59
C ALA A 665 -60.75 15.42 2.82
N LYS A 666 -60.90 14.19 3.34
CA LYS A 666 -61.87 13.18 2.89
C LYS A 666 -63.09 13.22 3.79
#